data_AF-A0AAE1GZW8-F1
#
_entry.id   AF-A0AAE1GZW8-F1
#
_cell.length_a   1.000
_cell.length_b   1.000
_cell.length_c   1.000
_cell.angle_alpha   90.00
_cell.angle_beta   90.00
_cell.angle_gamma   90.00
#
_symmetry.space_group_name_H-M   'P 1'
#
loop_
_entity.id
_entity.type
_entity.pdbx_description
1 polymer ?
#
loop_
_entity_poly.entity_id
_entity_poly.type
_entity_poly.pdbx_seq_one_letter_code
_entity_poly.pdbx_strand_id
1 'polypeptide(L)'
;MSGVDVKTNSAASGTGADTVPTIGIDLGTTYSVVGVFRSRKPEIVSDFETGKRIIPSCVAFNEMGCTVGQTAKELASTNTLYDAKRLIGRPYEEVDADRDFINWSFTVRNDGGTPKYEIERDGMPVLVAPEVVSSKVLATMKSIAENNCLEEKVSKAVITVPAYFSESQREATKTAGRMAGLEVIGLLNEPAAAALAYGYGKHKEGTVVIFDLGGGTLDLAVIRMTKGDDFRLLAYGGDTHLGGQDFDNVLLNFILKDIKDTMKTNLRDDPEALHMLRQAIELAKRKLSTKPQTDVNAYIARAKKGYRKTITRGLFEELCLPLFKKAVDLLPVVLKEAKVRKDEVDDVVLVGGSTRILKVQAMVRDFFGKEPVKSMNPDEAVALGAAIWAAKLTGEQGAKDVRLRDVASLSLGVADPSGVMAVIIPRGAALPAAVTKTFTTTRDNQEEAEFKVCQGLRANWADNHLLGFLTLTIPARRKGTVDIDASFQLDLDGVLKVTAKERQSGETARAEFQSEGRQSTQEHRNRCSSATSTSTAIVPALGSGPVIGIDLGTTYSVAAVYQKGKVEIFINDSGSRTTPSVVGFLNGDSYVGEAAKDLPACCQVFDAKRLIGRSYNDTLALGAGTHWPFMVIEKKGNPAIRVVVKENVKEDFSPEEISAMVLKNLKETAEASLQKNISRAVVTVPAFFNERQREMTKQAGKLAGLDVIAMINEPTAAAIAYGLDKKKGPNDAKKTIFIYDLGGGTFDVSVMTVEGNDFTVLASGGDTQLGGQDFDARLMNALLQEISTNHGVMLDSASLQDLRRLCELTKRRLSSHPEVPASQFFARHALNFQTKVTRARFEDLCSDLFKKTLTIAADVLASAKVSVKDIHEVVLVGGSTRIPKVRIMLRDFFDGKEPRTSINPDEAVAYGAAVHAAMLGGGGGELSNLVKLKDVTPLSLGIRCEGGIFSPVVPRNTPIPCTMRKTFTKPFEAATSVVFRVFQGERPLTKDNHDLRKEFVLPVSPLPPKDVHLDCEFVIDGDGLLTVRATERGRGTSGHVTVNPKEGALSEQDVKDMIERAERLKHLDALDLQRAQEAVRLLNRAPQPAQPEQGGRKRKRIQKTY
;
A
#
# COMPACT_ATOMS: atom_id res chain seq x y z
N MET A 1 -6.48 -10.72 -67.15
CA MET A 1 -7.35 -9.61 -66.72
C MET A 1 -8.68 -10.21 -66.26
N SER A 2 -8.98 -10.05 -64.97
CA SER A 2 -10.27 -10.20 -64.26
C SER A 2 -10.05 -10.97 -62.95
N GLY A 3 -10.09 -10.21 -61.84
CA GLY A 3 -10.14 -10.75 -60.49
C GLY A 3 -11.54 -11.27 -60.19
N VAL A 4 -11.62 -12.36 -59.45
CA VAL A 4 -12.88 -12.96 -58.99
C VAL A 4 -12.94 -12.84 -57.48
N ASP A 5 -14.04 -12.25 -57.03
CA ASP A 5 -14.47 -12.04 -55.66
C ASP A 5 -14.51 -13.33 -54.83
N VAL A 6 -13.97 -13.27 -53.60
CA VAL A 6 -14.27 -14.22 -52.53
C VAL A 6 -14.93 -13.47 -51.39
N LYS A 7 -16.23 -13.73 -51.23
CA LYS A 7 -17.08 -13.28 -50.12
C LYS A 7 -16.48 -13.72 -48.78
N THR A 8 -16.14 -12.77 -47.92
CA THR A 8 -15.88 -13.01 -46.50
C THR A 8 -17.18 -12.94 -45.73
N ASN A 9 -17.58 -14.08 -45.15
CA ASN A 9 -18.63 -14.14 -44.13
C ASN A 9 -18.09 -13.53 -42.83
N SER A 10 -18.42 -12.27 -42.57
CA SER A 10 -18.30 -11.67 -41.24
C SER A 10 -19.48 -12.12 -40.38
N ALA A 11 -19.29 -13.19 -39.60
CA ALA A 11 -20.17 -13.47 -38.47
C ALA A 11 -19.91 -12.40 -37.40
N ALA A 12 -20.81 -11.42 -37.33
CA ALA A 12 -20.83 -10.41 -36.30
C ALA A 12 -21.00 -11.06 -34.92
N SER A 13 -19.92 -11.11 -34.13
CA SER A 13 -20.01 -11.21 -32.68
C SER A 13 -20.62 -9.89 -32.19
N GLY A 14 -21.85 -9.95 -31.68
CA GLY A 14 -22.49 -8.80 -31.07
C GLY A 14 -21.66 -8.31 -29.88
N THR A 15 -20.89 -7.24 -30.11
CA THR A 15 -20.21 -6.48 -29.08
C THR A 15 -21.27 -5.73 -28.28
N GLY A 16 -21.22 -5.87 -26.95
CA GLY A 16 -21.88 -4.94 -26.05
C GLY A 16 -21.37 -3.53 -26.36
N ALA A 17 -22.27 -2.55 -26.28
CA ALA A 17 -22.03 -1.15 -26.63
C ALA A 17 -20.62 -0.64 -26.27
N ASP A 18 -20.01 0.14 -27.17
CA ASP A 18 -18.79 0.92 -26.96
C ASP A 18 -18.95 1.85 -25.72
N THR A 19 -18.74 1.30 -24.53
CA THR A 19 -18.74 2.08 -23.29
C THR A 19 -17.33 2.54 -23.02
N VAL A 20 -17.07 3.82 -23.28
CA VAL A 20 -15.83 4.50 -22.91
C VAL A 20 -15.50 4.21 -21.43
N PRO A 21 -14.29 3.69 -21.11
CA PRO A 21 -13.90 3.39 -19.74
C PRO A 21 -14.00 4.63 -18.85
N THR A 22 -14.70 4.48 -17.73
CA THR A 22 -14.97 5.56 -16.77
C THR A 22 -14.37 5.21 -15.41
N ILE A 23 -13.76 6.20 -14.75
CA ILE A 23 -13.07 6.01 -13.47
C ILE A 23 -13.72 6.81 -12.34
N GLY A 24 -13.58 6.35 -11.11
CA GLY A 24 -13.90 7.10 -9.90
C GLY A 24 -12.61 7.60 -9.25
N ILE A 25 -12.52 8.88 -8.91
CA ILE A 25 -11.33 9.46 -8.29
C ILE A 25 -11.70 10.07 -6.94
N ASP A 26 -10.98 9.67 -5.90
CA ASP A 26 -10.87 10.43 -4.66
C ASP A 26 -9.70 11.41 -4.75
N LEU A 27 -10.00 12.70 -4.91
CA LEU A 27 -9.00 13.76 -5.02
C LEU A 27 -8.58 14.26 -3.63
N GLY A 28 -8.04 13.45 -2.72
CA GLY A 28 -7.85 13.93 -1.34
C GLY A 28 -6.82 15.06 -1.16
N THR A 29 -6.91 15.78 -0.03
CA THR A 29 -6.00 16.92 0.29
C THR A 29 -4.55 16.48 0.43
N THR A 30 -4.31 15.31 1.04
CA THR A 30 -2.94 14.79 1.29
C THR A 30 -2.61 13.61 0.36
N TYR A 31 -3.59 12.75 0.07
CA TYR A 31 -3.44 11.59 -0.80
C TYR A 31 -4.68 11.47 -1.69
N SER A 32 -4.49 11.06 -2.94
CA SER A 32 -5.55 10.76 -3.91
C SER A 32 -5.55 9.28 -4.27
N VAL A 33 -6.71 8.76 -4.65
CA VAL A 33 -6.94 7.34 -4.99
C VAL A 33 -7.82 7.26 -6.24
N VAL A 34 -7.57 6.27 -7.08
CA VAL A 34 -8.39 6.00 -8.27
C VAL A 34 -8.98 4.60 -8.22
N GLY A 35 -10.27 4.51 -8.50
CA GLY A 35 -11.05 3.28 -8.61
C GLY A 35 -11.63 3.09 -10.01
N VAL A 36 -11.86 1.84 -10.37
CA VAL A 36 -12.52 1.40 -11.61
C VAL A 36 -13.66 0.46 -11.25
N PHE A 37 -14.64 0.32 -12.14
CA PHE A 37 -15.67 -0.69 -11.99
C PHE A 37 -15.50 -1.73 -13.10
N ARG A 38 -15.25 -2.98 -12.72
CA ARG A 38 -14.99 -4.08 -13.65
C ARG A 38 -15.53 -5.38 -13.10
N SER A 39 -15.90 -6.29 -13.99
CA SER A 39 -16.42 -7.60 -13.59
C SER A 39 -17.60 -7.51 -12.59
N ARG A 40 -18.40 -6.44 -12.70
CA ARG A 40 -19.52 -6.08 -11.81
C ARG A 40 -19.11 -5.76 -10.36
N LYS A 41 -17.89 -5.29 -10.14
CA LYS A 41 -17.38 -4.90 -8.83
C LYS A 41 -16.49 -3.65 -8.94
N PRO A 42 -16.48 -2.79 -7.90
CA PRO A 42 -15.50 -1.71 -7.82
C PRO A 42 -14.14 -2.24 -7.33
N GLU A 43 -13.06 -1.72 -7.90
CA GLU A 43 -11.67 -2.08 -7.59
C GLU A 43 -10.81 -0.82 -7.55
N ILE A 44 -9.80 -0.79 -6.66
CA ILE A 44 -8.80 0.30 -6.63
C ILE A 44 -7.62 -0.06 -7.50
N VAL A 45 -7.16 0.89 -8.30
CA VAL A 45 -5.98 0.73 -9.16
C VAL A 45 -4.74 1.18 -8.40
N SER A 46 -3.76 0.30 -8.29
CA SER A 46 -2.44 0.65 -7.75
C SER A 46 -1.60 1.34 -8.82
N ASP A 47 -0.78 2.31 -8.41
CA ASP A 47 0.30 2.82 -9.23
C ASP A 47 1.34 1.72 -9.52
N PHE A 48 1.79 1.65 -10.76
CA PHE A 48 2.69 0.61 -11.24
C PHE A 48 4.14 0.86 -10.83
N GLU A 49 4.53 2.13 -10.67
CA GLU A 49 5.89 2.49 -10.28
C GLU A 49 6.16 2.17 -8.81
N THR A 50 5.20 2.52 -7.95
CA THR A 50 5.35 2.40 -6.49
C THR A 50 4.63 1.20 -5.89
N GLY A 51 3.69 0.57 -6.60
CA GLY A 51 2.78 -0.45 -6.07
C GLY A 51 1.75 0.10 -5.09
N LYS A 52 1.75 1.41 -4.83
CA LYS A 52 0.86 2.06 -3.86
C LYS A 52 -0.49 2.36 -4.49
N ARG A 53 -1.55 2.21 -3.70
CA ARG A 53 -2.93 2.60 -4.08
C ARG A 53 -3.26 4.04 -3.70
N ILE A 54 -2.53 4.60 -2.74
CA ILE A 54 -2.66 5.97 -2.27
C ILE A 54 -1.49 6.80 -2.81
N ILE A 55 -1.80 7.89 -3.51
CA ILE A 55 -0.81 8.71 -4.21
C ILE A 55 -0.78 10.10 -3.57
N PRO A 56 0.36 10.60 -3.06
CA PRO A 56 0.40 11.93 -2.47
C PRO A 56 -0.13 13.02 -3.41
N SER A 57 -0.95 13.93 -2.88
CA SER A 57 -1.50 15.07 -3.64
C SER A 57 -0.51 16.23 -3.70
N CYS A 58 0.73 15.94 -4.12
CA CYS A 58 1.84 16.89 -4.22
C CYS A 58 2.32 17.03 -5.66
N VAL A 59 2.72 18.24 -6.05
CA VAL A 59 3.27 18.55 -7.38
C VAL A 59 4.53 19.38 -7.23
N ALA A 60 5.66 18.93 -7.77
CA ALA A 60 6.92 19.66 -7.75
C ALA A 60 7.27 20.14 -9.16
N PHE A 61 7.45 21.45 -9.32
CA PHE A 61 7.83 22.08 -10.58
C PHE A 61 9.35 22.19 -10.72
N ASN A 62 9.86 21.90 -11.91
CA ASN A 62 11.27 22.04 -12.27
C ASN A 62 11.42 22.61 -13.70
N GLU A 63 12.65 22.87 -14.13
CA GLU A 63 12.95 23.45 -15.45
C GLU A 63 12.41 22.60 -16.62
N MET A 64 12.36 21.27 -16.44
CA MET A 64 11.91 20.30 -17.45
C MET A 64 10.40 19.99 -17.41
N GLY A 65 9.63 20.54 -16.46
CA GLY A 65 8.20 20.27 -16.30
C GLY A 65 7.75 20.15 -14.85
N CYS A 66 6.97 19.10 -14.54
CA CYS A 66 6.51 18.85 -13.18
C CYS A 66 6.50 17.34 -12.87
N THR A 67 6.77 17.00 -11.61
CA THR A 67 6.57 15.65 -11.07
C THR A 67 5.41 15.67 -10.08
N VAL A 68 4.74 14.54 -9.88
CA VAL A 68 3.55 14.41 -9.03
C VAL A 68 3.73 13.23 -8.08
N GLY A 69 3.05 13.25 -6.93
CA GLY A 69 3.01 12.09 -6.03
C GLY A 69 4.19 12.01 -5.08
N GLN A 70 4.65 10.77 -4.83
CA GLN A 70 5.73 10.49 -3.90
C GLN A 70 7.04 11.20 -4.31
N THR A 71 7.36 11.19 -5.60
CA THR A 71 8.54 11.87 -6.14
C THR A 71 8.51 13.37 -5.85
N ALA A 72 7.35 14.01 -6.05
CA ALA A 72 7.19 15.43 -5.72
C ALA A 72 7.39 15.69 -4.22
N LYS A 73 6.79 14.85 -3.36
CA LYS A 73 6.87 14.98 -1.91
C LYS A 73 8.31 14.90 -1.38
N GLU A 74 9.12 14.01 -1.96
CA GLU A 74 10.51 13.76 -1.57
C GLU A 74 11.50 14.86 -2.01
N LEU A 75 11.20 15.59 -3.09
CA LEU A 75 12.09 16.64 -3.59
C LEU A 75 12.29 17.79 -2.60
N ALA A 76 11.30 18.04 -1.74
CA ALA A 76 11.40 18.98 -0.62
C ALA A 76 11.84 20.41 -0.99
N SER A 77 11.58 20.83 -2.22
CA SER A 77 11.91 22.17 -2.72
C SER A 77 10.81 23.19 -2.43
N THR A 78 11.15 24.47 -2.49
CA THR A 78 10.17 25.59 -2.46
C THR A 78 9.14 25.52 -3.59
N ASN A 79 9.46 24.82 -4.68
CA ASN A 79 8.56 24.57 -5.82
C ASN A 79 7.68 23.31 -5.65
N THR A 80 7.69 22.68 -4.48
CA THR A 80 6.84 21.53 -4.16
C THR A 80 5.53 22.01 -3.53
N LEU A 81 4.46 21.96 -4.32
CA LEU A 81 3.13 22.44 -3.96
C LEU A 81 2.26 21.28 -3.46
N TYR A 82 1.44 21.56 -2.46
CA TYR A 82 0.48 20.65 -1.84
C TYR A 82 -0.71 21.47 -1.30
N ASP A 83 -1.72 20.81 -0.73
CA ASP A 83 -2.95 21.45 -0.19
C ASP A 83 -3.81 22.17 -1.21
N ALA A 84 -3.75 21.79 -2.49
CA ALA A 84 -4.58 22.41 -3.53
C ALA A 84 -6.07 22.46 -3.17
N LYS A 85 -6.62 21.43 -2.51
CA LYS A 85 -8.01 21.41 -2.02
C LYS A 85 -8.35 22.49 -0.99
N ARG A 86 -7.37 23.02 -0.24
CA ARG A 86 -7.58 24.12 0.73
C ARG A 86 -7.54 25.51 0.08
N LEU A 87 -7.10 25.61 -1.18
CA LEU A 87 -7.01 26.88 -1.92
C LEU A 87 -7.99 26.96 -3.10
N ILE A 88 -8.25 25.82 -3.75
CA ILE A 88 -9.05 25.74 -4.97
C ILE A 88 -10.44 26.35 -4.76
N GLY A 89 -10.85 27.24 -5.67
CA GLY A 89 -12.15 27.92 -5.66
C GLY A 89 -12.44 28.81 -4.43
N ARG A 90 -11.46 29.08 -3.57
CA ARG A 90 -11.61 30.02 -2.45
C ARG A 90 -11.01 31.38 -2.82
N PRO A 91 -11.55 32.49 -2.29
CA PRO A 91 -10.94 33.79 -2.55
C PRO A 91 -9.70 33.97 -1.65
N TYR A 92 -8.83 34.93 -1.97
CA TYR A 92 -7.51 35.07 -1.36
C TYR A 92 -7.56 35.38 0.15
N GLU A 93 -8.44 36.28 0.60
CA GLU A 93 -8.48 36.78 1.98
C GLU A 93 -8.79 35.68 3.03
N GLU A 94 -9.54 34.65 2.66
CA GLU A 94 -9.85 33.45 3.43
C GLU A 94 -8.63 32.56 3.56
N VAL A 95 -7.90 32.39 2.45
CA VAL A 95 -6.69 31.59 2.39
C VAL A 95 -5.57 32.28 3.17
N ASP A 96 -5.48 33.61 3.08
CA ASP A 96 -4.52 34.41 3.85
C ASP A 96 -4.84 34.40 5.35
N ALA A 97 -6.12 34.39 5.74
CA ALA A 97 -6.52 34.23 7.15
C ALA A 97 -6.10 32.87 7.75
N ASP A 98 -6.01 31.81 6.93
CA ASP A 98 -5.58 30.48 7.35
C ASP A 98 -4.03 30.33 7.41
N ARG A 99 -3.29 31.27 6.80
CA ARG A 99 -1.84 31.17 6.53
C ARG A 99 -1.01 30.91 7.78
N ASP A 100 -1.26 31.67 8.84
CA ASP A 100 -0.48 31.62 10.09
C ASP A 100 -0.73 30.33 10.88
N PHE A 101 -1.88 29.68 10.65
CA PHE A 101 -2.23 28.40 11.27
C PHE A 101 -1.59 27.23 10.52
N ILE A 102 -1.64 27.24 9.18
CA ILE A 102 -1.20 26.11 8.35
C ILE A 102 0.33 26.07 8.19
N ASN A 103 1.04 27.22 8.29
CA ASN A 103 2.51 27.33 8.23
C ASN A 103 3.15 26.75 6.93
N TRP A 104 2.57 26.99 5.75
CA TRP A 104 3.08 26.45 4.47
C TRP A 104 4.57 26.72 4.23
N SER A 105 5.23 25.79 3.52
CA SER A 105 6.62 25.94 3.05
C SER A 105 6.76 26.69 1.72
N PHE A 106 5.64 27.12 1.13
CA PHE A 106 5.56 27.88 -0.10
C PHE A 106 4.79 29.19 0.11
N THR A 107 4.92 30.11 -0.84
CA THR A 107 4.25 31.41 -0.82
C THR A 107 2.96 31.37 -1.63
N VAL A 108 1.90 32.00 -1.12
CA VAL A 108 0.64 32.25 -1.83
C VAL A 108 0.50 33.74 -2.05
N ARG A 109 0.16 34.17 -3.27
CA ARG A 109 -0.03 35.55 -3.68
C ARG A 109 -1.47 35.81 -4.10
N ASN A 110 -1.90 37.06 -3.92
CA ASN A 110 -3.19 37.54 -4.42
C ASN A 110 -3.05 37.94 -5.89
N ASP A 111 -3.82 37.30 -6.76
CA ASP A 111 -3.98 37.68 -8.16
C ASP A 111 -5.45 37.99 -8.43
N GLY A 112 -5.81 39.27 -8.38
CA GLY A 112 -7.18 39.74 -8.65
C GLY A 112 -8.24 39.18 -7.69
N GLY A 113 -7.90 38.91 -6.43
CA GLY A 113 -8.78 38.28 -5.44
C GLY A 113 -8.66 36.76 -5.37
N THR A 114 -7.89 36.13 -6.26
CA THR A 114 -7.70 34.68 -6.33
C THR A 114 -6.33 34.27 -5.76
N PRO A 115 -6.25 33.23 -4.90
CA PRO A 115 -4.99 32.74 -4.37
C PRO A 115 -4.23 31.93 -5.43
N LYS A 116 -2.96 32.30 -5.66
CA LYS A 116 -2.04 31.54 -6.53
C LYS A 116 -0.75 31.21 -5.80
N TYR A 117 -0.19 30.04 -6.08
CA TYR A 117 1.14 29.66 -5.60
C TYR A 117 2.20 30.47 -6.34
N GLU A 118 3.19 30.98 -5.62
CA GLU A 118 4.40 31.53 -6.22
C GLU A 118 5.48 30.45 -6.26
N ILE A 119 5.94 30.11 -7.47
CA ILE A 119 7.09 29.23 -7.70
C ILE A 119 8.21 30.00 -8.37
N GLU A 120 9.44 29.54 -8.22
CA GLU A 120 10.59 30.09 -8.93
C GLU A 120 10.86 29.28 -10.21
N ARG A 121 10.96 29.95 -11.36
CA ARG A 121 11.33 29.33 -12.63
C ARG A 121 12.28 30.24 -13.39
N ASP A 122 13.45 29.72 -13.75
CA ASP A 122 14.52 30.48 -14.44
C ASP A 122 14.90 31.78 -13.70
N GLY A 123 14.89 31.74 -12.35
CA GLY A 123 15.17 32.89 -11.48
C GLY A 123 14.05 33.94 -11.41
N MET A 124 12.88 33.67 -12.00
CA MET A 124 11.72 34.57 -12.03
C MET A 124 10.53 33.96 -11.27
N PRO A 125 9.76 34.76 -10.52
CA PRO A 125 8.55 34.28 -9.86
C PRO A 125 7.43 34.04 -10.89
N VAL A 126 6.80 32.87 -10.82
CA VAL A 126 5.66 32.47 -11.65
C VAL A 126 4.49 32.08 -10.76
N LEU A 127 3.30 32.58 -11.09
CA LEU A 127 2.08 32.27 -10.36
C LEU A 127 1.38 31.03 -10.95
N VAL A 128 1.11 30.04 -10.12
CA VAL A 128 0.42 28.79 -10.49
C VAL A 128 -0.92 28.71 -9.76
N ALA A 129 -2.00 28.47 -10.50
CA ALA A 129 -3.34 28.34 -9.92
C ALA A 129 -3.56 26.96 -9.26
N PRO A 130 -4.36 26.84 -8.18
CA PRO A 130 -4.67 25.55 -7.54
C PRO A 130 -5.31 24.51 -8.45
N GLU A 131 -6.06 24.94 -9.47
CA GLU A 131 -6.66 24.11 -10.50
C GLU A 131 -5.57 23.42 -11.34
N VAL A 132 -4.46 24.12 -11.62
CA VAL A 132 -3.30 23.55 -12.32
C VAL A 132 -2.69 22.42 -11.49
N VAL A 133 -2.46 22.66 -10.20
CA VAL A 133 -1.90 21.65 -9.28
C VAL A 133 -2.80 20.42 -9.21
N SER A 134 -4.10 20.63 -9.00
CA SER A 134 -5.10 19.57 -8.95
C SER A 134 -5.19 18.81 -10.28
N SER A 135 -5.09 19.50 -11.41
CA SER A 135 -5.11 18.86 -12.75
C SER A 135 -3.93 17.91 -12.96
N LYS A 136 -2.74 18.21 -12.41
CA LYS A 136 -1.58 17.31 -12.50
C LYS A 136 -1.79 16.04 -11.68
N VAL A 137 -2.42 16.16 -10.50
CA VAL A 137 -2.82 15.00 -9.69
C VAL A 137 -3.87 14.16 -10.41
N LEU A 138 -4.92 14.78 -10.96
CA LEU A 138 -5.96 14.09 -11.73
C LEU A 138 -5.42 13.42 -13.00
N ALA A 139 -4.51 14.07 -13.72
CA ALA A 139 -3.86 13.48 -14.90
C ALA A 139 -3.01 12.26 -14.51
N THR A 140 -2.39 12.29 -13.32
CA THR A 140 -1.66 11.13 -12.77
C THR A 140 -2.64 10.00 -12.43
N MET A 141 -3.79 10.28 -11.81
CA MET A 141 -4.82 9.28 -11.52
C MET A 141 -5.36 8.63 -12.80
N LYS A 142 -5.60 9.44 -13.82
CA LYS A 142 -5.98 8.97 -15.16
C LYS A 142 -4.93 8.02 -15.74
N SER A 143 -3.67 8.45 -15.76
CA SER A 143 -2.55 7.64 -16.27
C SER A 143 -2.39 6.31 -15.53
N ILE A 144 -2.57 6.31 -14.21
CA ILE A 144 -2.56 5.08 -13.39
C ILE A 144 -3.67 4.12 -13.84
N ALA A 145 -4.89 4.62 -14.05
CA ALA A 145 -6.00 3.79 -14.50
C ALA A 145 -5.79 3.22 -15.91
N GLU A 146 -5.33 4.05 -16.86
CA GLU A 146 -5.05 3.64 -18.25
C GLU A 146 -3.98 2.56 -18.32
N ASN A 147 -2.84 2.77 -17.65
CA ASN A 147 -1.66 1.91 -17.79
C ASN A 147 -1.77 0.59 -17.02
N ASN A 148 -2.52 0.55 -15.91
CA ASN A 148 -2.41 -0.55 -14.94
C ASN A 148 -3.65 -1.42 -14.86
N CYS A 149 -4.76 -0.92 -15.38
CA CYS A 149 -6.00 -1.68 -15.40
C CYS A 149 -6.61 -1.66 -16.79
N LEU A 150 -6.83 -0.47 -17.36
CA LEU A 150 -7.82 -0.35 -18.41
C LEU A 150 -7.35 -0.80 -19.80
N GLU A 151 -6.05 -0.69 -20.10
CA GLU A 151 -5.43 -0.92 -21.43
C GLU A 151 -6.09 -0.09 -22.57
N GLU A 152 -6.94 0.86 -22.20
CA GLU A 152 -7.72 1.75 -23.06
C GLU A 152 -7.62 3.18 -22.52
N LYS A 153 -7.81 4.17 -23.41
CA LYS A 153 -7.82 5.57 -23.01
C LYS A 153 -9.05 5.88 -22.17
N VAL A 154 -8.83 6.51 -21.03
CA VAL A 154 -9.89 7.03 -20.16
C VAL A 154 -10.20 8.45 -20.57
N SER A 155 -11.48 8.75 -20.80
CA SER A 155 -11.91 10.13 -21.04
C SER A 155 -12.99 10.60 -20.08
N LYS A 156 -13.59 9.74 -19.24
CA LYS A 156 -14.67 10.11 -18.31
C LYS A 156 -14.31 9.79 -16.87
N ALA A 157 -14.69 10.67 -15.94
CA ALA A 157 -14.48 10.45 -14.51
C ALA A 157 -15.60 10.99 -13.63
N VAL A 158 -15.83 10.32 -12.50
CA VAL A 158 -16.50 10.89 -11.33
C VAL A 158 -15.43 11.30 -10.32
N ILE A 159 -15.48 12.52 -9.81
CA ILE A 159 -14.51 13.04 -8.84
C ILE A 159 -15.22 13.33 -7.51
N THR A 160 -14.62 12.94 -6.40
CA THR A 160 -15.19 13.23 -5.07
C THR A 160 -14.78 14.59 -4.51
N VAL A 161 -15.70 15.19 -3.77
CA VAL A 161 -15.55 16.49 -3.11
C VAL A 161 -16.11 16.45 -1.68
N PRO A 162 -15.57 17.23 -0.73
CA PRO A 162 -16.16 17.37 0.60
C PRO A 162 -17.61 17.87 0.54
N ALA A 163 -18.43 17.49 1.52
CA ALA A 163 -19.86 17.81 1.48
C ALA A 163 -20.14 19.32 1.52
N TYR A 164 -19.23 20.08 2.14
CA TYR A 164 -19.31 21.54 2.33
C TYR A 164 -18.53 22.35 1.30
N PHE A 165 -18.02 21.74 0.23
CA PHE A 165 -17.47 22.51 -0.88
C PHE A 165 -18.52 23.45 -1.47
N SER A 166 -18.19 24.74 -1.56
CA SER A 166 -18.98 25.69 -2.32
C SER A 166 -18.96 25.35 -3.80
N GLU A 167 -19.86 25.96 -4.57
CA GLU A 167 -19.96 25.66 -5.99
C GLU A 167 -18.74 26.15 -6.76
N SER A 168 -18.10 27.25 -6.36
CA SER A 168 -16.80 27.65 -6.94
C SER A 168 -15.75 26.56 -6.79
N GLN A 169 -15.68 25.90 -5.63
CA GLN A 169 -14.73 24.82 -5.41
C GLN A 169 -15.09 23.59 -6.25
N ARG A 170 -16.38 23.32 -6.43
CA ARG A 170 -16.89 22.25 -7.32
C ARG A 170 -16.56 22.53 -8.79
N GLU A 171 -16.84 23.74 -9.29
CA GLU A 171 -16.54 24.14 -10.66
C GLU A 171 -15.03 24.21 -10.93
N ALA A 172 -14.24 24.69 -9.95
CA ALA A 172 -12.79 24.66 -10.03
C ALA A 172 -12.25 23.22 -10.08
N THR A 173 -12.87 22.28 -9.34
CA THR A 173 -12.56 20.84 -9.41
C THR A 173 -12.91 20.26 -10.79
N LYS A 174 -14.07 20.60 -11.37
CA LYS A 174 -14.43 20.22 -12.76
C LYS A 174 -13.44 20.78 -13.77
N THR A 175 -13.01 22.04 -13.58
CA THR A 175 -12.00 22.70 -14.41
C THR A 175 -10.65 21.99 -14.35
N ALA A 176 -10.20 21.61 -13.16
CA ALA A 176 -9.01 20.78 -12.98
C ALA A 176 -9.14 19.42 -13.70
N GLY A 177 -10.32 18.79 -13.67
CA GLY A 177 -10.60 17.56 -14.42
C GLY A 177 -10.50 17.77 -15.93
N ARG A 178 -11.10 18.84 -16.48
CA ARG A 178 -10.98 19.20 -17.91
C ARG A 178 -9.53 19.41 -18.32
N MET A 179 -8.75 20.13 -17.50
CA MET A 179 -7.31 20.35 -17.73
C MET A 179 -6.48 19.05 -17.69
N ALA A 180 -6.94 18.04 -16.95
CA ALA A 180 -6.35 16.70 -16.92
C ALA A 180 -6.76 15.82 -18.13
N GLY A 181 -7.60 16.34 -19.02
CA GLY A 181 -8.15 15.59 -20.16
C GLY A 181 -9.23 14.58 -19.73
N LEU A 182 -10.01 14.91 -18.70
CA LEU A 182 -11.17 14.15 -18.23
C LEU A 182 -12.46 14.96 -18.43
N GLU A 183 -13.46 14.34 -19.02
CA GLU A 183 -14.86 14.75 -18.93
C GLU A 183 -15.38 14.34 -17.54
N VAL A 184 -15.59 15.32 -16.67
CA VAL A 184 -16.12 15.07 -15.33
C VAL A 184 -17.64 14.89 -15.43
N ILE A 185 -18.08 13.64 -15.54
CA ILE A 185 -19.49 13.28 -15.74
C ILE A 185 -20.32 13.34 -14.45
N GLY A 186 -19.68 13.56 -13.31
CA GLY A 186 -20.35 13.77 -12.03
C GLY A 186 -19.38 14.14 -10.92
N LEU A 187 -19.86 14.92 -9.96
CA LEU A 187 -19.20 15.10 -8.67
C LEU A 187 -19.97 14.33 -7.60
N LEU A 188 -19.25 13.69 -6.68
CA LEU A 188 -19.87 12.92 -5.61
C LEU A 188 -19.35 13.37 -4.25
N ASN A 189 -20.24 13.58 -3.29
CA ASN A 189 -19.81 13.95 -1.94
C ASN A 189 -19.04 12.79 -1.30
N GLU A 190 -17.87 13.07 -0.71
CA GLU A 190 -16.97 12.08 -0.10
C GLU A 190 -17.68 11.10 0.86
N PRO A 191 -18.47 11.57 1.86
CA PRO A 191 -19.15 10.65 2.76
C PRO A 191 -20.29 9.87 2.09
N ALA A 192 -20.90 10.38 1.01
CA ALA A 192 -21.87 9.63 0.22
C ALA A 192 -21.18 8.53 -0.62
N ALA A 193 -20.02 8.83 -1.19
CA ALA A 193 -19.19 7.85 -1.88
C ALA A 193 -18.80 6.70 -0.94
N ALA A 194 -18.30 7.04 0.26
CA ALA A 194 -17.92 6.02 1.23
C ALA A 194 -19.11 5.13 1.67
N ALA A 195 -20.33 5.69 1.68
CA ALA A 195 -21.52 4.90 1.95
C ALA A 195 -21.91 3.95 0.82
N LEU A 196 -21.76 4.38 -0.44
CA LEU A 196 -21.92 3.50 -1.60
C LEU A 196 -20.92 2.33 -1.49
N ALA A 197 -19.65 2.62 -1.21
CA ALA A 197 -18.64 1.58 -1.02
C ALA A 197 -18.95 0.65 0.16
N TYR A 198 -19.49 1.19 1.25
CA TYR A 198 -19.89 0.39 2.40
C TYR A 198 -21.06 -0.53 2.08
N GLY A 199 -22.09 -0.06 1.38
CA GLY A 199 -23.36 -0.76 1.28
C GLY A 199 -23.59 -1.57 -0.01
N TYR A 200 -22.88 -1.25 -1.08
CA TYR A 200 -23.06 -1.87 -2.38
C TYR A 200 -22.94 -3.41 -2.32
N GLY A 201 -23.94 -4.11 -2.85
CA GLY A 201 -23.98 -5.58 -2.88
C GLY A 201 -24.21 -6.27 -1.53
N LYS A 202 -24.41 -5.53 -0.43
CA LYS A 202 -24.70 -6.11 0.90
C LYS A 202 -26.19 -6.33 1.16
N HIS A 203 -27.06 -5.59 0.47
CA HIS A 203 -28.53 -5.63 0.64
C HIS A 203 -29.01 -5.52 2.10
N LYS A 204 -28.21 -4.88 2.96
CA LYS A 204 -28.52 -4.66 4.38
C LYS A 204 -29.38 -3.41 4.53
N GLU A 205 -30.44 -3.51 5.32
CA GLU A 205 -31.23 -2.35 5.73
C GLU A 205 -30.70 -1.82 7.07
N GLY A 206 -30.72 -0.49 7.23
CA GLY A 206 -30.28 0.13 8.48
C GLY A 206 -29.89 1.59 8.33
N THR A 207 -29.63 2.24 9.47
CA THR A 207 -29.09 3.60 9.55
C THR A 207 -27.60 3.53 9.87
N VAL A 208 -26.79 4.15 9.02
CA VAL A 208 -25.33 4.13 9.09
C VAL A 208 -24.82 5.55 9.27
N VAL A 209 -23.82 5.73 10.14
CA VAL A 209 -23.07 6.98 10.25
C VAL A 209 -21.74 6.79 9.55
N ILE A 210 -21.45 7.63 8.55
CA ILE A 210 -20.12 7.76 7.97
C ILE A 210 -19.37 8.82 8.74
N PHE A 211 -18.19 8.48 9.24
CA PHE A 211 -17.25 9.37 9.92
C PHE A 211 -15.97 9.43 9.09
N ASP A 212 -15.89 10.41 8.20
CA ASP A 212 -14.77 10.59 7.29
C ASP A 212 -13.80 11.65 7.82
N LEU A 213 -12.71 11.21 8.46
CA LEU A 213 -11.65 12.09 8.94
C LEU A 213 -10.44 11.96 8.01
N GLY A 214 -10.43 12.81 6.98
CA GLY A 214 -9.43 12.84 5.93
C GLY A 214 -8.14 13.59 6.32
N GLY A 215 -7.39 13.99 5.30
CA GLY A 215 -6.16 14.77 5.46
C GLY A 215 -6.39 16.23 5.84
N GLY A 216 -7.46 16.84 5.33
CA GLY A 216 -7.78 18.25 5.56
C GLY A 216 -9.15 18.54 6.16
N THR A 217 -10.10 17.61 6.04
CA THR A 217 -11.49 17.81 6.44
C THR A 217 -12.00 16.66 7.31
N LEU A 218 -13.03 16.95 8.10
CA LEU A 218 -13.92 15.97 8.71
C LEU A 218 -15.28 16.10 8.03
N ASP A 219 -15.75 15.02 7.42
CA ASP A 219 -17.05 14.95 6.80
C ASP A 219 -17.86 13.82 7.43
N LEU A 220 -19.09 14.12 7.83
CA LEU A 220 -20.03 13.20 8.49
C LEU A 220 -21.27 13.06 7.62
N ALA A 221 -21.81 11.86 7.55
CA ALA A 221 -23.11 11.62 6.93
C ALA A 221 -23.94 10.62 7.73
N VAL A 222 -25.25 10.86 7.83
CA VAL A 222 -26.21 9.89 8.36
C VAL A 222 -27.04 9.38 7.20
N ILE A 223 -26.96 8.07 6.93
CA ILE A 223 -27.52 7.46 5.74
C ILE A 223 -28.44 6.32 6.14
N ARG A 224 -29.61 6.26 5.52
CA ARG A 224 -30.53 5.14 5.61
C ARG A 224 -30.42 4.28 4.37
N MET A 225 -30.03 3.03 4.56
CA MET A 225 -29.98 2.02 3.53
C MET A 225 -31.27 1.20 3.55
N THR A 226 -31.85 0.98 2.38
CA THR A 226 -33.01 0.11 2.18
C THR A 226 -32.69 -1.01 1.19
N LYS A 227 -33.54 -2.03 1.08
CA LYS A 227 -33.38 -3.12 0.09
C LYS A 227 -33.13 -2.59 -1.33
N GLY A 228 -32.28 -3.30 -2.07
CA GLY A 228 -31.99 -3.02 -3.48
C GLY A 228 -30.98 -1.90 -3.73
N ASP A 229 -29.99 -1.75 -2.85
CA ASP A 229 -28.90 -0.76 -2.99
C ASP A 229 -29.41 0.68 -3.18
N ASP A 230 -30.46 1.03 -2.42
CA ASP A 230 -31.06 2.36 -2.33
C ASP A 230 -30.56 3.05 -1.05
N PHE A 231 -29.83 4.14 -1.26
CA PHE A 231 -29.14 4.92 -0.27
C PHE A 231 -29.84 6.26 -0.13
N ARG A 232 -30.45 6.50 1.03
CA ARG A 232 -31.08 7.77 1.35
C ARG A 232 -30.24 8.52 2.36
N LEU A 233 -29.66 9.63 1.94
CA LEU A 233 -29.00 10.52 2.87
C LEU A 233 -30.02 11.28 3.71
N LEU A 234 -29.75 11.39 5.01
CA LEU A 234 -30.61 12.10 5.96
C LEU A 234 -30.01 13.45 6.37
N ALA A 235 -28.70 13.51 6.61
CA ALA A 235 -27.99 14.75 6.95
C ALA A 235 -26.50 14.63 6.67
N TYR A 236 -25.87 15.79 6.42
CA TYR A 236 -24.41 15.97 6.43
C TYR A 236 -23.98 16.75 7.68
N GLY A 237 -22.76 16.51 8.14
CA GLY A 237 -22.03 17.28 9.14
C GLY A 237 -20.57 17.41 8.75
N GLY A 238 -19.83 18.39 9.26
CA GLY A 238 -18.40 18.44 8.94
C GLY A 238 -17.69 19.72 9.34
N ASP A 239 -16.39 19.71 9.07
CA ASP A 239 -15.45 20.75 9.40
C ASP A 239 -14.30 20.78 8.38
N THR A 240 -14.20 21.87 7.62
CA THR A 240 -13.20 22.05 6.55
C THR A 240 -11.78 22.31 7.08
N HIS A 241 -11.62 22.45 8.40
CA HIS A 241 -10.38 22.74 9.10
C HIS A 241 -10.17 21.77 10.27
N LEU A 242 -10.42 20.49 9.99
CA LEU A 242 -10.23 19.40 10.94
C LEU A 242 -9.90 18.10 10.23
N GLY A 243 -8.62 17.88 9.94
CA GLY A 243 -8.10 16.64 9.36
C GLY A 243 -6.71 16.32 9.86
N GLY A 244 -6.08 15.34 9.22
CA GLY A 244 -4.73 14.84 9.53
C GLY A 244 -3.68 15.95 9.67
N GLN A 245 -3.73 16.96 8.82
CA GLN A 245 -2.78 18.08 8.82
C GLN A 245 -2.93 19.00 10.03
N ASP A 246 -4.14 19.14 10.57
CA ASP A 246 -4.38 19.95 11.76
C ASP A 246 -3.71 19.31 12.98
N PHE A 247 -3.72 17.97 13.06
CA PHE A 247 -2.93 17.21 14.03
C PHE A 247 -1.42 17.38 13.80
N ASP A 248 -0.96 17.39 12.54
CA ASP A 248 0.44 17.63 12.21
C ASP A 248 0.89 19.03 12.64
N ASN A 249 0.04 20.05 12.43
CA ASN A 249 0.33 21.43 12.78
C ASN A 249 0.43 21.64 14.31
N VAL A 250 -0.38 20.93 15.10
CA VAL A 250 -0.25 20.94 16.57
C VAL A 250 1.12 20.41 17.00
N LEU A 251 1.56 19.27 16.45
CA LEU A 251 2.89 18.72 16.72
C LEU A 251 4.02 19.60 16.19
N LEU A 252 3.85 20.19 15.00
CA LEU A 252 4.81 21.10 14.40
C LEU A 252 5.03 22.32 15.26
N ASN A 253 3.96 22.96 15.72
CA ASN A 253 4.07 24.15 16.57
C ASN A 253 4.74 23.83 17.91
N PHE A 254 4.47 22.65 18.48
CA PHE A 254 5.15 22.16 19.67
C PHE A 254 6.67 22.00 19.43
N ILE A 255 7.06 21.38 18.31
CA ILE A 255 8.46 21.13 17.96
C ILE A 255 9.19 22.42 17.56
N LEU A 256 8.56 23.31 16.79
CA LEU A 256 9.14 24.60 16.42
C LEU A 256 9.43 25.45 17.66
N LYS A 257 8.54 25.40 18.67
CA LYS A 257 8.77 26.05 19.97
C LYS A 257 9.97 25.43 20.68
N ASP A 258 10.05 24.11 20.75
CA ASP A 258 11.16 23.39 21.38
C ASP A 258 12.50 23.70 20.69
N ILE A 259 12.54 23.75 19.36
CA ILE A 259 13.73 24.12 18.58
C ILE A 259 14.13 25.57 18.84
N LYS A 260 13.16 26.49 18.87
CA LYS A 260 13.42 27.90 19.21
C LYS A 260 13.98 28.03 20.63
N ASP A 261 13.44 27.29 21.58
CA ASP A 261 13.83 27.37 22.99
C ASP A 261 15.21 26.73 23.24
N THR A 262 15.49 25.58 22.61
CA THR A 262 16.72 24.79 22.83
C THR A 262 17.87 25.16 21.90
N MET A 263 17.60 25.43 20.61
CA MET A 263 18.61 25.68 19.57
C MET A 263 18.71 27.16 19.18
N LYS A 264 17.85 28.03 19.75
CA LYS A 264 17.82 29.49 19.49
C LYS A 264 17.75 29.84 17.99
N THR A 265 17.13 28.96 17.19
CA THR A 265 17.00 29.09 15.74
C THR A 265 15.54 29.13 15.36
N ASN A 266 15.17 30.00 14.40
CA ASN A 266 13.83 30.03 13.84
C ASN A 266 13.81 29.27 12.51
N LEU A 267 13.20 28.08 12.52
CA LEU A 267 13.07 27.25 11.32
C LEU A 267 12.11 27.82 10.27
N ARG A 268 11.29 28.81 10.61
CA ARG A 268 10.41 29.48 9.64
C ARG A 268 11.19 30.27 8.58
N ASP A 269 12.45 30.57 8.84
CA ASP A 269 13.34 31.26 7.90
C ASP A 269 14.10 30.27 6.98
N ASP A 270 13.80 28.97 7.06
CA ASP A 270 14.43 27.88 6.30
C ASP A 270 13.34 26.94 5.72
N PRO A 271 12.77 27.27 4.54
CA PRO A 271 11.64 26.56 3.96
C PRO A 271 11.91 25.07 3.69
N GLU A 272 13.14 24.71 3.29
CA GLU A 272 13.53 23.33 3.02
C GLU A 272 13.57 22.50 4.32
N ALA A 273 14.19 23.03 5.37
CA ALA A 273 14.22 22.35 6.67
C ALA A 273 12.83 22.25 7.30
N LEU A 274 11.98 23.27 7.11
CA LEU A 274 10.58 23.24 7.53
C LEU A 274 9.79 22.15 6.80
N HIS A 275 9.98 22.00 5.48
CA HIS A 275 9.34 20.94 4.70
C HIS A 275 9.78 19.55 5.15
N MET A 276 11.07 19.34 5.38
CA MET A 276 11.59 18.07 5.90
C MET A 276 11.04 17.74 7.29
N LEU A 277 10.97 18.74 8.17
CA LEU A 277 10.38 18.58 9.50
C LEU A 277 8.90 18.20 9.43
N ARG A 278 8.12 18.80 8.52
CA ARG A 278 6.71 18.43 8.29
C ARG A 278 6.56 16.96 7.91
N GLN A 279 7.40 16.47 6.99
CA GLN A 279 7.37 15.06 6.60
C GLN A 279 7.69 14.14 7.79
N ALA A 280 8.69 14.51 8.60
CA ALA A 280 9.04 13.76 9.81
C ALA A 280 7.88 13.75 10.83
N ILE A 281 7.13 14.84 10.96
CA ILE A 281 5.97 14.96 11.86
C ILE A 281 4.79 14.13 11.37
N GLU A 282 4.45 14.21 10.08
CA GLU A 282 3.39 13.37 9.51
C GLU A 282 3.71 11.88 9.74
N LEU A 283 4.97 11.48 9.48
CA LEU A 283 5.43 10.13 9.71
C LEU A 283 5.36 9.75 11.20
N ALA A 284 5.75 10.66 12.09
CA ALA A 284 5.65 10.45 13.53
C ALA A 284 4.20 10.27 13.98
N LYS A 285 3.28 11.14 13.56
CA LYS A 285 1.84 11.00 13.81
C LYS A 285 1.32 9.64 13.36
N ARG A 286 1.68 9.21 12.15
CA ARG A 286 1.28 7.89 11.61
C ARG A 286 1.85 6.75 12.47
N LYS A 287 3.12 6.82 12.85
CA LYS A 287 3.75 5.83 13.76
C LYS A 287 3.08 5.79 15.12
N LEU A 288 2.64 6.92 15.67
CA LEU A 288 1.95 7.00 16.96
C LEU A 288 0.55 6.35 16.96
N SER A 289 -0.05 6.14 15.80
CA SER A 289 -1.29 5.38 15.67
C SER A 289 -1.12 3.89 16.00
N THR A 290 0.10 3.35 15.93
CA THR A 290 0.41 1.93 16.23
C THR A 290 1.43 1.76 17.36
N LYS A 291 2.39 2.68 17.48
CA LYS A 291 3.48 2.64 18.45
C LYS A 291 3.23 3.57 19.63
N PRO A 292 3.71 3.22 20.84
CA PRO A 292 3.54 4.07 22.03
C PRO A 292 4.37 5.36 21.98
N GLN A 293 5.46 5.39 21.21
CA GLN A 293 6.33 6.55 21.02
C GLN A 293 7.06 6.47 19.67
N THR A 294 7.61 7.60 19.23
CA THR A 294 8.44 7.71 18.03
C THR A 294 9.38 8.90 18.15
N ASP A 295 10.48 8.89 17.41
CA ASP A 295 11.34 10.05 17.29
C ASP A 295 10.96 10.90 16.09
N VAL A 296 10.95 12.22 16.29
CA VAL A 296 10.99 13.22 15.21
C VAL A 296 12.44 13.66 15.06
N ASN A 297 12.98 13.43 13.88
CA ASN A 297 14.34 13.81 13.51
C ASN A 297 14.29 14.89 12.42
N ALA A 298 15.09 15.93 12.56
CA ALA A 298 15.26 16.95 11.53
C ALA A 298 16.72 17.42 11.50
N TYR A 299 17.26 17.66 10.31
CA TYR A 299 18.56 18.32 10.17
C TYR A 299 18.33 19.81 9.89
N ILE A 300 18.94 20.68 10.70
CA ILE A 300 18.82 22.12 10.55
C ILE A 300 20.10 22.62 9.88
N ALA A 301 20.05 22.79 8.56
CA ALA A 301 21.22 23.15 7.73
C ALA A 301 21.89 24.43 8.22
N ARG A 302 21.10 25.47 8.50
CA ARG A 302 21.60 26.76 9.01
C ARG A 302 22.32 26.66 10.36
N ALA A 303 21.90 25.73 11.21
CA ALA A 303 22.53 25.49 12.52
C ALA A 303 23.62 24.41 12.47
N LYS A 304 23.78 23.71 11.33
CA LYS A 304 24.63 22.53 11.15
C LYS A 304 24.45 21.47 12.26
N LYS A 305 23.24 21.34 12.79
CA LYS A 305 22.92 20.47 13.93
C LYS A 305 21.71 19.60 13.63
N GLY A 306 21.77 18.35 14.08
CA GLY A 306 20.61 17.47 14.12
C GLY A 306 19.72 17.83 15.30
N TYR A 307 18.42 17.79 15.07
CA TYR A 307 17.37 17.83 16.07
C TYR A 307 16.75 16.45 16.20
N ARG A 308 16.59 15.96 17.43
CA ARG A 308 15.88 14.72 17.76
C ARG A 308 14.99 14.97 18.95
N LYS A 309 13.71 14.62 18.82
CA LYS A 309 12.73 14.68 19.91
C LYS A 309 11.87 13.44 19.91
N THR A 310 11.89 12.73 21.04
CA THR A 310 10.97 11.62 21.26
C THR A 310 9.59 12.17 21.62
N ILE A 311 8.57 11.79 20.86
CA ILE A 311 7.18 12.11 21.09
C ILE A 311 6.46 10.83 21.52
N THR A 312 5.78 10.88 22.66
CA THR A 312 4.93 9.77 23.12
C THR A 312 3.51 9.97 22.62
N ARG A 313 2.76 8.86 22.45
CA ARG A 313 1.34 8.90 22.09
C ARG A 313 0.52 9.68 23.12
N GLY A 314 0.84 9.55 24.41
CA GLY A 314 0.18 10.30 25.48
C GLY A 314 0.35 11.82 25.32
N LEU A 315 1.57 12.28 25.04
CA LEU A 315 1.84 13.70 24.78
C LEU A 315 1.11 14.18 23.51
N PHE A 316 1.16 13.41 22.42
CA PHE A 316 0.41 13.72 21.21
C PHE A 316 -1.09 13.84 21.48
N GLU A 317 -1.65 12.90 22.24
CA GLU A 317 -3.07 12.89 22.58
C GLU A 317 -3.48 14.09 23.45
N GLU A 318 -2.62 14.48 24.38
CA GLU A 318 -2.82 15.67 25.22
C GLU A 318 -2.80 16.94 24.39
N LEU A 319 -1.78 17.12 23.54
CA LEU A 319 -1.65 18.28 22.66
C LEU A 319 -2.85 18.41 21.71
N CYS A 320 -3.34 17.28 21.19
CA CYS A 320 -4.40 17.23 20.20
C CYS A 320 -5.81 17.08 20.80
N LEU A 321 -5.95 17.08 22.13
CA LEU A 321 -7.24 16.91 22.81
C LEU A 321 -8.34 17.88 22.32
N PRO A 322 -8.06 19.17 22.04
CA PRO A 322 -9.06 20.08 21.48
C PRO A 322 -9.61 19.62 20.12
N LEU A 323 -8.74 19.09 19.24
CA LEU A 323 -9.13 18.61 17.91
C LEU A 323 -9.98 17.33 18.01
N PHE A 324 -9.62 16.40 18.90
CA PHE A 324 -10.44 15.18 19.09
C PHE A 324 -11.83 15.50 19.62
N LYS A 325 -11.96 16.46 20.53
CA LYS A 325 -13.27 16.92 21.02
C LYS A 325 -14.09 17.55 19.90
N LYS A 326 -13.49 18.48 19.14
CA LYS A 326 -14.11 19.10 17.97
C LYS A 326 -14.69 18.06 17.01
N ALA A 327 -13.96 16.97 16.77
CA ALA A 327 -14.39 15.90 15.88
C ALA A 327 -15.64 15.15 16.37
N VAL A 328 -15.72 14.85 17.67
CA VAL A 328 -16.83 14.07 18.25
C VAL A 328 -18.04 14.94 18.60
N ASP A 329 -17.83 16.20 18.96
CA ASP A 329 -18.90 17.14 19.32
C ASP A 329 -19.83 17.48 18.14
N LEU A 330 -19.40 17.17 16.90
CA LEU A 330 -20.25 17.29 15.72
C LEU A 330 -21.29 16.17 15.62
N LEU A 331 -21.04 14.98 16.14
CA LEU A 331 -21.94 13.82 15.99
C LEU A 331 -23.36 14.07 16.53
N PRO A 332 -23.58 14.64 17.73
CA PRO A 332 -24.91 14.99 18.22
C PRO A 332 -25.66 15.94 17.29
N VAL A 333 -24.96 16.89 16.67
CA VAL A 333 -25.56 17.90 15.80
C VAL A 333 -26.12 17.22 14.55
N VAL A 334 -25.34 16.36 13.91
CA VAL A 334 -25.74 15.66 12.68
C VAL A 334 -26.88 14.68 12.96
N LEU A 335 -26.83 13.93 14.07
CA LEU A 335 -27.89 13.00 14.45
C LEU A 335 -29.22 13.73 14.70
N LYS A 336 -29.16 14.89 15.37
CA LYS A 336 -30.34 15.73 15.59
C LYS A 336 -30.95 16.22 14.28
N GLU A 337 -30.12 16.65 13.33
CA GLU A 337 -30.57 17.07 12.00
C GLU A 337 -31.16 15.93 11.18
N ALA A 338 -30.53 14.75 11.25
CA ALA A 338 -31.04 13.52 10.62
C ALA A 338 -32.34 13.01 11.26
N LYS A 339 -32.72 13.55 12.43
CA LYS A 339 -33.82 13.05 13.28
C LYS A 339 -33.64 11.57 13.62
N VAL A 340 -32.40 11.18 13.91
CA VAL A 340 -32.00 9.81 14.27
C VAL A 340 -31.45 9.85 15.69
N ARG A 341 -31.94 8.97 16.56
CA ARG A 341 -31.33 8.82 17.89
C ARG A 341 -30.06 7.98 17.80
N LYS A 342 -29.12 8.21 18.71
CA LYS A 342 -27.85 7.47 18.77
C LYS A 342 -28.05 5.94 18.82
N ASP A 343 -29.08 5.47 19.53
CA ASP A 343 -29.45 4.05 19.65
C ASP A 343 -30.01 3.44 18.36
N GLU A 344 -30.48 4.27 17.42
CA GLU A 344 -31.04 3.84 16.13
C GLU A 344 -29.97 3.72 15.03
N VAL A 345 -28.73 4.11 15.31
CA VAL A 345 -27.61 3.92 14.38
C VAL A 345 -27.16 2.48 14.45
N ASP A 346 -27.27 1.73 13.36
CA ASP A 346 -26.87 0.32 13.28
C ASP A 346 -25.34 0.21 13.25
N ASP A 347 -24.71 0.90 12.31
CA ASP A 347 -23.26 0.85 12.05
C ASP A 347 -22.65 2.26 12.01
N VAL A 348 -21.38 2.35 12.43
CA VAL A 348 -20.55 3.55 12.30
C VAL A 348 -19.33 3.19 11.48
N VAL A 349 -19.13 3.86 10.35
CA VAL A 349 -18.08 3.54 9.38
C VAL A 349 -17.02 4.63 9.45
N LEU A 350 -15.79 4.24 9.79
CA LEU A 350 -14.64 5.14 9.80
C LEU A 350 -13.99 5.20 8.42
N VAL A 351 -13.80 6.40 7.90
CA VAL A 351 -13.26 6.69 6.57
C VAL A 351 -12.17 7.76 6.70
N GLY A 352 -11.18 7.75 5.82
CA GLY A 352 -10.05 8.67 5.87
C GLY A 352 -8.94 8.23 6.83
N GLY A 353 -7.69 8.39 6.40
CA GLY A 353 -6.51 7.86 7.10
C GLY A 353 -6.32 8.35 8.54
N SER A 354 -6.86 9.52 8.90
CA SER A 354 -6.74 10.07 10.25
C SER A 354 -7.63 9.34 11.26
N THR A 355 -8.62 8.56 10.81
CA THR A 355 -9.40 7.67 11.69
C THR A 355 -8.58 6.50 12.25
N ARG A 356 -7.36 6.27 11.75
CA ARG A 356 -6.41 5.29 12.33
C ARG A 356 -5.87 5.74 13.69
N ILE A 357 -6.00 7.01 14.06
CA ILE A 357 -5.61 7.51 15.38
C ILE A 357 -6.49 6.84 16.43
N LEU A 358 -5.89 6.05 17.32
CA LEU A 358 -6.61 5.24 18.31
C LEU A 358 -7.51 6.07 19.22
N LYS A 359 -7.11 7.32 19.52
CA LYS A 359 -7.93 8.24 20.30
C LYS A 359 -9.24 8.62 19.61
N VAL A 360 -9.22 8.83 18.29
CA VAL A 360 -10.43 9.08 17.48
C VAL A 360 -11.34 7.85 17.54
N GLN A 361 -10.79 6.66 17.28
CA GLN A 361 -11.56 5.41 17.33
C GLN A 361 -12.20 5.17 18.70
N ALA A 362 -11.43 5.40 19.76
CA ALA A 362 -11.91 5.28 21.13
C ALA A 362 -13.05 6.26 21.41
N MET A 363 -12.89 7.54 21.07
CA MET A 363 -13.92 8.54 21.35
C MET A 363 -15.19 8.34 20.51
N VAL A 364 -15.07 7.90 19.24
CA VAL A 364 -16.24 7.54 18.42
C VAL A 364 -16.95 6.30 18.99
N ARG A 365 -16.20 5.27 19.39
CA ARG A 365 -16.76 4.09 20.07
C ARG A 365 -17.48 4.47 21.36
N ASP A 366 -16.85 5.28 22.21
CA ASP A 366 -17.43 5.73 23.47
C ASP A 366 -18.69 6.57 23.21
N PHE A 367 -18.67 7.39 22.16
CA PHE A 367 -19.83 8.17 21.73
C PHE A 367 -20.98 7.28 21.28
N PHE A 368 -20.78 6.19 20.54
CA PHE A 368 -21.88 5.33 20.06
C PHE A 368 -22.18 4.12 20.98
N GLY A 369 -21.28 3.76 21.88
CA GLY A 369 -21.36 2.55 22.70
C GLY A 369 -21.14 1.24 21.90
N LYS A 370 -20.55 1.32 20.71
CA LYS A 370 -20.32 0.18 19.81
C LYS A 370 -19.03 0.35 19.00
N GLU A 371 -18.41 -0.76 18.63
CA GLU A 371 -17.20 -0.76 17.80
C GLU A 371 -17.50 -0.29 16.37
N PRO A 372 -16.76 0.71 15.84
CA PRO A 372 -16.90 1.11 14.45
C PRO A 372 -16.49 -0.01 13.48
N VAL A 373 -17.06 0.02 12.29
CA VAL A 373 -16.81 -0.93 11.21
C VAL A 373 -15.36 -0.83 10.73
N LYS A 374 -14.67 -1.97 10.66
CA LYS A 374 -13.27 -2.10 10.18
C LYS A 374 -13.14 -2.87 8.86
N SER A 375 -14.25 -3.32 8.27
CA SER A 375 -14.24 -4.19 7.08
C SER A 375 -13.87 -3.47 5.77
N MET A 376 -13.63 -2.17 5.82
CA MET A 376 -13.35 -1.32 4.67
C MET A 376 -12.03 -0.60 4.91
N ASN A 377 -11.19 -0.49 3.88
CA ASN A 377 -9.98 0.31 3.97
C ASN A 377 -10.40 1.79 4.00
N PRO A 378 -10.12 2.53 5.09
CA PRO A 378 -10.58 3.91 5.24
C PRO A 378 -10.00 4.83 4.16
N ASP A 379 -8.83 4.51 3.60
CA ASP A 379 -8.16 5.33 2.58
C ASP A 379 -8.70 5.06 1.16
N GLU A 380 -9.41 3.95 0.93
CA GLU A 380 -9.88 3.52 -0.41
C GLU A 380 -11.40 3.67 -0.61
N ALA A 381 -12.14 3.77 0.49
CA ALA A 381 -13.60 3.75 0.50
C ALA A 381 -14.25 4.78 -0.44
N VAL A 382 -13.74 6.00 -0.41
CA VAL A 382 -14.29 7.12 -1.18
C VAL A 382 -14.13 6.88 -2.69
N ALA A 383 -12.95 6.42 -3.13
CA ALA A 383 -12.68 6.12 -4.53
C ALA A 383 -13.49 4.90 -5.04
N LEU A 384 -13.69 3.87 -4.21
CA LEU A 384 -14.57 2.74 -4.54
C LEU A 384 -16.01 3.21 -4.77
N GLY A 385 -16.49 4.11 -3.91
CA GLY A 385 -17.81 4.73 -4.03
C GLY A 385 -17.97 5.52 -5.32
N ALA A 386 -16.96 6.33 -5.66
CA ALA A 386 -16.91 7.07 -6.90
C ALA A 386 -16.93 6.15 -8.13
N ALA A 387 -16.24 5.00 -8.06
CA ALA A 387 -16.23 4.02 -9.16
C ALA A 387 -17.60 3.35 -9.34
N ILE A 388 -18.32 3.02 -8.25
CA ILE A 388 -19.69 2.51 -8.32
C ILE A 388 -20.61 3.55 -8.97
N TRP A 389 -20.48 4.82 -8.57
CA TRP A 389 -21.29 5.90 -9.12
C TRP A 389 -21.00 6.16 -10.60
N ALA A 390 -19.72 6.13 -10.99
CA ALA A 390 -19.31 6.19 -12.38
C ALA A 390 -19.98 5.10 -13.23
N ALA A 391 -19.93 3.85 -12.77
CA ALA A 391 -20.58 2.71 -13.43
C ALA A 391 -22.10 2.85 -13.54
N LYS A 392 -22.74 3.46 -12.53
CA LYS A 392 -24.17 3.77 -12.54
C LYS A 392 -24.49 4.81 -13.63
N LEU A 393 -23.72 5.89 -13.72
CA LEU A 393 -23.92 6.96 -14.70
C LEU A 393 -23.68 6.49 -16.14
N THR A 394 -22.75 5.56 -16.35
CA THR A 394 -22.46 4.99 -17.68
C THR A 394 -23.35 3.80 -18.05
N GLY A 395 -24.21 3.36 -17.14
CA GLY A 395 -25.13 2.25 -17.38
C GLY A 395 -24.41 0.90 -17.48
N GLU A 396 -23.33 0.69 -16.74
CA GLU A 396 -22.66 -0.60 -16.67
C GLU A 396 -23.51 -1.64 -15.93
N GLN A 397 -23.51 -2.89 -16.43
CA GLN A 397 -24.26 -3.98 -15.81
C GLN A 397 -23.76 -4.25 -14.38
N GLY A 398 -24.69 -4.32 -13.42
CA GLY A 398 -24.39 -4.55 -12.01
C GLY A 398 -24.45 -3.30 -11.13
N ALA A 399 -24.31 -2.10 -11.71
CA ALA A 399 -24.48 -0.83 -10.99
C ALA A 399 -25.77 -0.07 -11.39
N LYS A 400 -26.48 -0.51 -12.44
CA LYS A 400 -27.69 0.16 -12.98
C LYS A 400 -28.77 0.44 -11.95
N ASP A 401 -28.93 -0.41 -10.95
CA ASP A 401 -30.03 -0.31 -9.98
C ASP A 401 -29.68 0.49 -8.73
N VAL A 402 -28.41 0.91 -8.58
CA VAL A 402 -27.97 1.76 -7.46
C VAL A 402 -28.73 3.08 -7.48
N ARG A 403 -29.31 3.46 -6.34
CA ARG A 403 -30.02 4.74 -6.16
C ARG A 403 -29.39 5.50 -5.00
N LEU A 404 -29.01 6.74 -5.24
CA LEU A 404 -28.60 7.67 -4.19
C LEU A 404 -29.58 8.84 -4.18
N ARG A 405 -30.28 9.02 -3.06
CA ARG A 405 -31.17 10.16 -2.81
C ARG A 405 -30.46 11.12 -1.87
N ASP A 406 -29.86 12.14 -2.45
CA ASP A 406 -29.05 13.13 -1.73
C ASP A 406 -29.93 14.25 -1.14
N VAL A 407 -29.36 15.06 -0.25
CA VAL A 407 -29.99 16.24 0.34
C VAL A 407 -29.10 17.48 0.21
N ALA A 408 -29.71 18.66 0.13
CA ALA A 408 -29.00 19.94 0.09
C ALA A 408 -28.11 20.12 1.34
N SER A 409 -26.81 20.38 1.14
CA SER A 409 -25.85 20.56 2.24
C SER A 409 -25.96 21.93 2.94
N LEU A 410 -26.46 22.96 2.23
CA LEU A 410 -26.66 24.33 2.71
C LEU A 410 -28.04 24.86 2.28
N SER A 411 -28.56 25.89 2.95
CA SER A 411 -29.81 26.54 2.55
C SER A 411 -29.57 27.54 1.42
N LEU A 412 -30.56 27.68 0.53
CA LEU A 412 -30.57 28.66 -0.57
C LEU A 412 -31.77 29.59 -0.43
N GLY A 413 -31.58 30.86 -0.76
CA GLY A 413 -32.60 31.89 -0.58
C GLY A 413 -32.25 33.21 -1.24
N VAL A 414 -33.03 34.23 -0.90
CA VAL A 414 -32.80 35.62 -1.35
C VAL A 414 -32.72 36.57 -0.18
N ALA A 415 -31.98 37.67 -0.32
CA ALA A 415 -31.96 38.73 0.68
C ALA A 415 -33.33 39.41 0.80
N ASP A 416 -33.88 39.44 2.00
CA ASP A 416 -35.06 40.21 2.33
C ASP A 416 -34.68 41.69 2.60
N PRO A 417 -35.56 42.66 2.29
CA PRO A 417 -35.34 44.08 2.62
C PRO A 417 -35.01 44.38 4.08
N SER A 418 -35.38 43.48 5.02
CA SER A 418 -35.05 43.57 6.44
C SER A 418 -33.62 43.16 6.81
N GLY A 419 -32.81 42.70 5.84
CA GLY A 419 -31.44 42.22 6.09
C GLY A 419 -31.35 40.75 6.47
N VAL A 420 -32.46 40.01 6.45
CA VAL A 420 -32.50 38.56 6.73
C VAL A 420 -32.49 37.75 5.43
N MET A 421 -31.90 36.56 5.43
CA MET A 421 -32.02 35.61 4.33
C MET A 421 -33.40 34.94 4.34
N ALA A 422 -34.21 35.20 3.32
CA ALA A 422 -35.45 34.47 3.08
C ALA A 422 -35.13 33.12 2.43
N VAL A 423 -35.07 32.05 3.24
CA VAL A 423 -34.82 30.68 2.76
C VAL A 423 -35.94 30.23 1.84
N ILE A 424 -35.55 29.66 0.69
CA ILE A 424 -36.42 29.08 -0.34
C ILE A 424 -36.21 27.56 -0.39
N ILE A 425 -34.96 27.09 -0.54
CA ILE A 425 -34.62 25.67 -0.40
C ILE A 425 -33.86 25.51 0.92
N PRO A 426 -34.42 24.84 1.95
CA PRO A 426 -33.73 24.65 3.21
C PRO A 426 -32.64 23.57 3.10
N ARG A 427 -31.59 23.68 3.92
CA ARG A 427 -30.65 22.57 4.16
C ARG A 427 -31.41 21.29 4.53
N GLY A 428 -30.97 20.17 3.97
CA GLY A 428 -31.62 18.87 4.14
C GLY A 428 -32.79 18.61 3.18
N ALA A 429 -33.12 19.54 2.28
CA ALA A 429 -34.11 19.30 1.23
C ALA A 429 -33.63 18.20 0.28
N ALA A 430 -34.51 17.27 -0.09
CA ALA A 430 -34.19 16.18 -1.01
C ALA A 430 -33.87 16.72 -2.41
N LEU A 431 -32.82 16.18 -3.04
CA LEU A 431 -32.41 16.55 -4.40
C LEU A 431 -32.97 15.57 -5.45
N PRO A 432 -33.39 16.05 -6.64
CA PRO A 432 -33.50 17.45 -7.03
C PRO A 432 -34.63 18.19 -6.28
N ALA A 433 -34.45 19.49 -6.03
CA ALA A 433 -35.41 20.33 -5.33
C ALA A 433 -35.91 21.47 -6.22
N ALA A 434 -37.23 21.68 -6.27
CA ALA A 434 -37.83 22.83 -6.94
C ALA A 434 -38.81 23.53 -6.00
N VAL A 435 -38.55 24.78 -5.64
CA VAL A 435 -39.40 25.56 -4.74
C VAL A 435 -39.64 26.94 -5.32
N THR A 436 -40.90 27.37 -5.34
CA THR A 436 -41.32 28.71 -5.76
C THR A 436 -41.84 29.48 -4.56
N LYS A 437 -41.38 30.72 -4.39
CA LYS A 437 -41.87 31.64 -3.36
C LYS A 437 -42.27 32.96 -4.00
N THR A 438 -43.43 33.47 -3.62
CA THR A 438 -43.96 34.74 -4.13
C THR A 438 -43.45 35.90 -3.27
N PHE A 439 -42.98 36.94 -3.93
CA PHE A 439 -42.54 38.22 -3.37
C PHE A 439 -43.41 39.35 -3.93
N THR A 440 -43.43 40.50 -3.24
CA THR A 440 -44.19 41.68 -3.69
C THR A 440 -43.33 42.94 -3.69
N THR A 441 -43.72 43.96 -4.47
CA THR A 441 -43.04 45.27 -4.48
C THR A 441 -42.97 45.91 -3.10
N THR A 442 -41.83 46.54 -2.79
CA THR A 442 -41.52 47.07 -1.46
C THR A 442 -41.72 48.59 -1.36
N ARG A 443 -41.88 49.26 -2.50
CA ARG A 443 -42.14 50.70 -2.66
C ARG A 443 -43.10 50.96 -3.82
N ASP A 444 -43.76 52.12 -3.79
CA ASP A 444 -44.63 52.58 -4.88
C ASP A 444 -43.82 52.85 -6.15
N ASN A 445 -44.40 52.53 -7.31
CA ASN A 445 -43.82 52.74 -8.64
C ASN A 445 -42.44 52.10 -8.80
N GLN A 446 -42.20 50.95 -8.15
CA GLN A 446 -41.01 50.14 -8.40
C GLN A 446 -41.10 49.53 -9.81
N GLU A 447 -40.12 49.85 -10.66
CA GLU A 447 -40.07 49.39 -12.06
C GLU A 447 -39.13 48.19 -12.26
N GLU A 448 -38.37 47.83 -11.23
CA GLU A 448 -37.39 46.76 -11.28
C GLU A 448 -37.29 46.03 -9.92
N ALA A 449 -37.24 44.70 -9.96
CA ALA A 449 -37.03 43.83 -8.81
C ALA A 449 -35.69 43.11 -8.92
N GLU A 450 -34.77 43.41 -8.00
CA GLU A 450 -33.47 42.75 -7.88
C GLU A 450 -33.53 41.69 -6.75
N PHE A 451 -33.17 40.45 -7.09
CA PHE A 451 -33.03 39.35 -6.14
C PHE A 451 -31.55 39.07 -5.91
N LYS A 452 -31.08 39.30 -4.67
CA LYS A 452 -29.75 38.89 -4.22
C LYS A 452 -29.81 37.44 -3.77
N VAL A 453 -29.34 36.53 -4.63
CA VAL A 453 -29.40 35.09 -4.39
C VAL A 453 -28.25 34.67 -3.48
N CYS A 454 -28.53 33.98 -2.38
CA CYS A 454 -27.53 33.61 -1.38
C CYS A 454 -27.61 32.15 -0.91
N GLN A 455 -26.48 31.63 -0.42
CA GLN A 455 -26.32 30.28 0.16
C GLN A 455 -25.65 30.38 1.53
N GLY A 456 -26.22 29.70 2.54
CA GLY A 456 -25.61 29.63 3.87
C GLY A 456 -26.59 29.25 4.97
N LEU A 457 -26.16 29.43 6.23
CA LEU A 457 -26.90 29.04 7.44
C LEU A 457 -27.14 30.18 8.42
N ARG A 458 -26.64 31.38 8.15
CA ARG A 458 -26.80 32.56 9.00
C ARG A 458 -28.15 33.22 8.72
N ALA A 459 -28.74 33.83 9.75
CA ALA A 459 -29.99 34.57 9.60
C ALA A 459 -29.79 35.86 8.80
N ASN A 460 -28.72 36.60 9.10
CA ASN A 460 -28.31 37.78 8.33
C ASN A 460 -27.75 37.34 6.98
N TRP A 461 -28.29 37.89 5.88
CA TRP A 461 -27.88 37.46 4.54
C TRP A 461 -26.43 37.83 4.21
N ALA A 462 -25.90 38.90 4.81
CA ALA A 462 -24.55 39.39 4.54
C ALA A 462 -23.45 38.48 5.11
N ASP A 463 -23.78 37.61 6.08
CA ASP A 463 -22.87 36.63 6.68
C ASP A 463 -22.93 35.26 5.96
N ASN A 464 -23.77 35.17 4.94
CA ASN A 464 -23.90 34.04 4.03
C ASN A 464 -23.27 34.40 2.69
N HIS A 465 -23.08 33.39 1.86
CA HIS A 465 -22.57 33.69 0.54
C HIS A 465 -23.58 34.31 -0.41
N LEU A 466 -23.15 35.31 -1.16
CA LEU A 466 -23.88 35.90 -2.28
C LEU A 466 -23.54 35.25 -3.63
N LEU A 467 -24.42 34.39 -4.14
CA LEU A 467 -24.24 33.68 -5.41
C LEU A 467 -24.31 34.61 -6.63
N GLY A 468 -25.08 35.69 -6.51
CA GLY A 468 -25.25 36.67 -7.58
C GLY A 468 -26.60 37.40 -7.50
N PHE A 469 -26.92 38.09 -8.59
CA PHE A 469 -28.11 38.94 -8.71
C PHE A 469 -28.99 38.47 -9.86
N LEU A 470 -30.31 38.45 -9.65
CA LEU A 470 -31.29 38.29 -10.72
C LEU A 470 -32.19 39.52 -10.74
N THR A 471 -32.25 40.19 -11.88
CA THR A 471 -33.02 41.43 -12.01
C THR A 471 -34.17 41.25 -13.00
N LEU A 472 -35.37 41.67 -12.61
CA LEU A 472 -36.61 41.55 -13.37
C LEU A 472 -37.28 42.93 -13.51
N THR A 473 -37.60 43.33 -14.73
CA THR A 473 -38.44 44.51 -14.99
C THR A 473 -39.89 44.21 -14.62
N ILE A 474 -40.56 45.18 -13.97
CA ILE A 474 -41.93 45.03 -13.44
C ILE A 474 -42.77 46.29 -13.69
N PRO A 475 -44.10 46.20 -13.78
CA PRO A 475 -44.96 47.35 -14.02
C PRO A 475 -45.01 48.28 -12.80
N ALA A 476 -44.87 49.60 -13.03
CA ALA A 476 -45.02 50.62 -11.99
C ALA A 476 -46.45 50.60 -11.39
N ARG A 477 -46.56 50.11 -10.14
CA ARG A 477 -47.81 50.07 -9.37
C ARG A 477 -47.57 50.39 -7.90
N ARG A 478 -48.65 50.48 -7.12
CA ARG A 478 -48.57 50.65 -5.66
C ARG A 478 -47.81 49.49 -5.00
N LYS A 479 -47.10 49.79 -3.93
CA LYS A 479 -46.41 48.80 -3.07
C LYS A 479 -47.34 47.63 -2.74
N GLY A 480 -46.82 46.41 -2.84
CA GLY A 480 -47.55 45.19 -2.46
C GLY A 480 -48.57 44.69 -3.49
N THR A 481 -48.68 45.33 -4.67
CA THR A 481 -49.72 44.97 -5.68
C THR A 481 -49.18 44.20 -6.89
N VAL A 482 -47.87 44.02 -6.98
CA VAL A 482 -47.19 43.25 -8.04
C VAL A 482 -46.65 41.98 -7.40
N ASP A 483 -47.14 40.83 -7.85
CA ASP A 483 -46.71 39.50 -7.40
C ASP A 483 -45.58 38.99 -8.30
N ILE A 484 -44.45 38.61 -7.70
CA ILE A 484 -43.28 38.09 -8.39
C ILE A 484 -42.96 36.70 -7.84
N ASP A 485 -43.11 35.69 -8.68
CA ASP A 485 -42.80 34.30 -8.34
C ASP A 485 -41.31 34.02 -8.60
N ALA A 486 -40.53 33.86 -7.54
CA ALA A 486 -39.13 33.44 -7.61
C ALA A 486 -39.04 31.92 -7.40
N SER A 487 -38.63 31.20 -8.45
CA SER A 487 -38.53 29.74 -8.51
C SER A 487 -37.06 29.31 -8.50
N PHE A 488 -36.70 28.50 -7.52
CA PHE A 488 -35.37 27.91 -7.35
C PHE A 488 -35.44 26.44 -7.73
N GLN A 489 -34.60 26.01 -8.66
CA GLN A 489 -34.45 24.62 -9.08
C GLN A 489 -33.00 24.19 -8.86
N LEU A 490 -32.77 23.28 -7.91
CA LEU A 490 -31.47 22.72 -7.58
C LEU A 490 -31.44 21.25 -8.04
N ASP A 491 -30.49 20.90 -8.91
CA ASP A 491 -30.34 19.54 -9.42
C ASP A 491 -29.40 18.66 -8.57
N LEU A 492 -29.13 17.44 -9.05
CA LEU A 492 -28.26 16.46 -8.37
C LEU A 492 -26.77 16.84 -8.44
N ASP A 493 -26.37 17.70 -9.38
CA ASP A 493 -25.00 18.17 -9.54
C ASP A 493 -24.70 19.42 -8.70
N GLY A 494 -25.72 19.98 -8.04
CA GLY A 494 -25.62 21.18 -7.22
C GLY A 494 -25.88 22.48 -7.99
N VAL A 495 -26.31 22.42 -9.25
CA VAL A 495 -26.54 23.61 -10.08
C VAL A 495 -27.89 24.24 -9.73
N LEU A 496 -27.87 25.53 -9.35
CA LEU A 496 -29.08 26.29 -9.03
C LEU A 496 -29.53 27.12 -10.24
N LYS A 497 -30.73 26.82 -10.75
CA LYS A 497 -31.45 27.67 -11.70
C LYS A 497 -32.48 28.50 -10.97
N VAL A 498 -32.40 29.82 -11.10
CA VAL A 498 -33.38 30.74 -10.52
C VAL A 498 -34.14 31.44 -11.63
N THR A 499 -35.48 31.43 -11.53
CA THR A 499 -36.39 32.13 -12.43
C THR A 499 -37.27 33.07 -11.61
N ALA A 500 -37.29 34.35 -11.96
CA ALA A 500 -38.26 35.30 -11.44
C ALA A 500 -39.31 35.58 -12.52
N LYS A 501 -40.59 35.52 -12.17
CA LYS A 501 -41.71 35.77 -13.09
C LYS A 501 -42.72 36.71 -12.46
N GLU A 502 -43.05 37.81 -13.13
CA GLU A 502 -44.18 38.66 -12.75
C GLU A 502 -45.49 38.00 -13.22
N ARG A 503 -46.48 37.94 -12.32
CA ARG A 503 -47.65 37.08 -12.50
C ARG A 503 -48.65 37.57 -13.56
N GLN A 504 -48.78 38.88 -13.80
CA GLN A 504 -49.80 39.47 -14.67
C GLN A 504 -49.29 39.79 -16.07
N SER A 505 -48.14 40.45 -16.20
CA SER A 505 -47.44 40.72 -17.46
C SER A 505 -46.81 39.46 -18.04
N GLY A 506 -46.48 38.48 -17.19
CA GLY A 506 -45.82 37.25 -17.58
C GLY A 506 -44.33 37.41 -17.89
N GLU A 507 -43.76 38.59 -17.63
CA GLU A 507 -42.35 38.90 -17.84
C GLU A 507 -41.47 38.02 -16.94
N THR A 508 -40.35 37.54 -17.49
CA THR A 508 -39.46 36.59 -16.80
C THR A 508 -38.01 37.00 -16.91
N ALA A 509 -37.29 36.86 -15.81
CA ALA A 509 -35.84 36.89 -15.75
C ALA A 509 -35.34 35.53 -15.28
N ARG A 510 -34.23 35.05 -15.86
CA ARG A 510 -33.60 33.78 -15.49
C ARG A 510 -32.11 33.98 -15.34
N ALA A 511 -31.55 33.35 -14.33
CA ALA A 511 -30.12 33.21 -14.18
C ALA A 511 -29.81 31.84 -13.60
N GLU A 512 -28.72 31.26 -14.09
CA GLU A 512 -28.12 30.08 -13.48
C GLU A 512 -27.01 30.58 -12.57
N PHE A 513 -27.14 30.28 -11.29
CA PHE A 513 -26.20 30.72 -10.27
C PHE A 513 -25.30 29.57 -9.91
N GLN A 514 -24.01 29.77 -10.17
CA GLN A 514 -22.95 29.05 -9.49
C GLN A 514 -22.60 29.82 -8.22
N SER A 515 -22.52 29.10 -7.13
CA SER A 515 -22.75 29.58 -5.77
C SER A 515 -21.45 29.67 -4.92
N GLU A 516 -20.84 30.85 -4.68
CA GLU A 516 -19.56 31.03 -3.91
C GLU A 516 -19.72 31.03 -2.33
N GLY A 517 -18.80 31.57 -1.46
CA GLY A 517 -18.73 31.41 0.06
C GLY A 517 -18.78 32.52 1.20
N ARG A 518 -17.82 32.54 2.16
CA ARG A 518 -17.56 33.52 3.30
C ARG A 518 -18.67 34.04 4.25
N GLN A 519 -18.65 33.73 5.57
CA GLN A 519 -17.94 34.33 6.78
C GLN A 519 -18.75 35.50 7.44
N SER A 520 -18.93 35.71 8.77
CA SER A 520 -18.11 35.40 9.97
C SER A 520 -18.85 35.49 11.36
N THR A 521 -18.28 34.79 12.37
CA THR A 521 -17.97 35.16 13.81
C THR A 521 -18.97 35.32 15.00
N GLN A 522 -18.36 35.05 16.19
CA GLN A 522 -18.67 35.31 17.63
C GLN A 522 -19.61 34.32 18.38
N GLU A 523 -19.16 33.41 19.28
CA GLU A 523 -18.53 33.46 20.62
C GLU A 523 -19.52 33.17 21.78
N HIS A 524 -19.25 32.17 22.65
CA HIS A 524 -19.28 32.25 24.14
C HIS A 524 -19.16 30.88 24.88
N ARG A 525 -18.10 30.74 25.68
CA ARG A 525 -18.00 30.36 27.14
C ARG A 525 -19.09 29.44 27.76
N ASN A 526 -18.86 28.53 28.72
CA ASN A 526 -17.71 27.91 29.43
C ASN A 526 -18.30 26.94 30.51
N ARG A 527 -17.53 25.89 30.86
CA ARG A 527 -17.34 25.27 32.21
C ARG A 527 -18.12 24.03 32.72
N CYS A 528 -17.29 23.23 33.43
CA CYS A 528 -17.50 22.21 34.48
C CYS A 528 -17.97 20.81 34.03
N SER A 529 -17.39 19.64 34.35
CA SER A 529 -16.26 19.10 35.15
C SER A 529 -16.73 17.84 35.91
N SER A 530 -16.05 16.70 35.67
CA SER A 530 -15.68 15.62 36.62
C SER A 530 -16.80 14.73 37.24
N ALA A 531 -16.68 13.41 37.49
CA ALA A 531 -15.61 12.42 37.33
C ALA A 531 -16.12 10.95 37.52
N THR A 532 -15.32 10.00 37.00
CA THR A 532 -14.96 8.63 37.51
C THR A 532 -15.99 7.50 37.73
N SER A 533 -15.77 6.32 37.11
CA SER A 533 -15.05 5.18 37.73
C SER A 533 -15.04 3.85 36.90
N THR A 534 -13.85 3.23 36.80
CA THR A 534 -13.44 1.80 36.77
C THR A 534 -14.18 0.70 35.98
N SER A 535 -13.45 -0.01 35.10
CA SER A 535 -13.84 -1.25 34.42
C SER A 535 -13.05 -2.48 34.91
N THR A 536 -13.63 -3.68 34.76
CA THR A 536 -12.99 -4.99 35.00
C THR A 536 -13.10 -5.83 33.71
N ALA A 537 -12.02 -6.51 33.34
CA ALA A 537 -11.83 -7.23 32.08
C ALA A 537 -12.20 -8.73 32.20
N ILE A 538 -12.61 -9.34 31.07
CA ILE A 538 -12.75 -10.80 30.90
C ILE A 538 -12.12 -11.20 29.55
N VAL A 539 -11.33 -12.28 29.55
CA VAL A 539 -10.60 -12.89 28.42
C VAL A 539 -11.34 -14.15 27.93
N PRO A 540 -11.31 -14.51 26.63
CA PRO A 540 -11.66 -15.87 26.22
C PRO A 540 -10.59 -16.66 25.42
N ALA A 541 -10.70 -17.97 25.62
CA ALA A 541 -10.02 -19.21 25.19
C ALA A 541 -9.39 -19.38 23.77
N LEU A 542 -8.37 -20.26 23.71
CA LEU A 542 -7.66 -20.79 22.52
C LEU A 542 -8.41 -21.95 21.81
N GLY A 543 -8.40 -21.95 20.47
CA GLY A 543 -8.60 -23.16 19.64
C GLY A 543 -9.19 -22.94 18.23
N SER A 544 -8.38 -23.17 17.18
CA SER A 544 -8.64 -23.03 15.72
C SER A 544 -8.46 -21.63 15.08
N GLY A 545 -7.26 -21.06 15.24
CA GLY A 545 -6.87 -19.84 14.52
C GLY A 545 -6.82 -20.03 12.99
N PRO A 546 -7.03 -18.93 12.22
CA PRO A 546 -6.96 -18.93 10.76
C PRO A 546 -5.57 -19.33 10.26
N VAL A 547 -5.50 -20.03 9.12
CA VAL A 547 -4.24 -20.34 8.41
C VAL A 547 -4.01 -19.28 7.34
N ILE A 548 -2.81 -18.71 7.29
CA ILE A 548 -2.43 -17.69 6.31
C ILE A 548 -1.48 -18.25 5.24
N GLY A 549 -1.48 -17.66 4.06
CA GLY A 549 -0.46 -17.89 3.03
C GLY A 549 0.58 -16.78 3.06
N ILE A 550 1.85 -17.14 2.97
CA ILE A 550 2.97 -16.20 2.99
C ILE A 550 3.86 -16.44 1.77
N ASP A 551 4.05 -15.38 0.98
CA ASP A 551 5.17 -15.27 0.05
C ASP A 551 6.37 -14.66 0.76
N LEU A 552 7.40 -15.47 1.04
CA LEU A 552 8.65 -15.01 1.62
C LEU A 552 9.63 -14.71 0.49
N GLY A 553 9.54 -13.55 -0.15
CA GLY A 553 10.38 -13.18 -1.29
C GLY A 553 11.75 -12.59 -0.92
N THR A 554 12.68 -12.55 -1.88
CA THR A 554 14.06 -12.09 -1.67
C THR A 554 14.13 -10.60 -1.31
N THR A 555 13.37 -9.76 -2.01
CA THR A 555 13.34 -8.30 -1.81
C THR A 555 12.11 -7.83 -1.04
N TYR A 556 10.97 -8.46 -1.30
CA TYR A 556 9.68 -8.15 -0.70
C TYR A 556 8.98 -9.44 -0.32
N SER A 557 8.19 -9.40 0.74
CA SER A 557 7.35 -10.49 1.21
C SER A 557 5.89 -10.04 1.33
N VAL A 558 4.95 -10.96 1.15
CA VAL A 558 3.51 -10.70 1.12
C VAL A 558 2.79 -11.75 1.97
N ALA A 559 1.81 -11.34 2.75
CA ALA A 559 0.97 -12.26 3.51
C ALA A 559 -0.51 -12.09 3.13
N ALA A 560 -1.24 -13.20 3.12
CA ALA A 560 -2.59 -13.27 2.60
C ALA A 560 -3.44 -14.28 3.39
N VAL A 561 -4.76 -14.12 3.36
CA VAL A 561 -5.70 -15.07 3.94
C VAL A 561 -6.89 -15.27 3.04
N TYR A 562 -7.41 -16.49 2.96
CA TYR A 562 -8.65 -16.77 2.26
C TYR A 562 -9.80 -16.80 3.28
N GLN A 563 -10.75 -15.87 3.16
CA GLN A 563 -11.93 -15.80 4.01
C GLN A 563 -13.16 -15.33 3.20
N LYS A 564 -14.34 -15.85 3.55
CA LYS A 564 -15.62 -15.44 2.94
C LYS A 564 -15.63 -15.55 1.41
N GLY A 565 -15.02 -16.60 0.86
CA GLY A 565 -15.01 -16.88 -0.58
C GLY A 565 -14.01 -16.08 -1.42
N LYS A 566 -13.13 -15.28 -0.80
CA LYS A 566 -12.11 -14.49 -1.49
C LYS A 566 -10.78 -14.49 -0.74
N VAL A 567 -9.69 -14.22 -1.47
CA VAL A 567 -8.39 -13.92 -0.86
C VAL A 567 -8.31 -12.44 -0.50
N GLU A 568 -7.82 -12.17 0.70
CA GLU A 568 -7.48 -10.84 1.19
C GLU A 568 -5.96 -10.79 1.48
N ILE A 569 -5.26 -9.87 0.83
CA ILE A 569 -3.83 -9.60 1.10
C ILE A 569 -3.75 -8.59 2.26
N PHE A 570 -2.87 -8.84 3.22
CA PHE A 570 -2.67 -7.97 4.37
C PHE A 570 -1.93 -6.69 3.99
N ILE A 571 -2.31 -5.59 4.65
CA ILE A 571 -1.67 -4.29 4.50
C ILE A 571 -0.82 -4.05 5.76
N ASN A 572 0.47 -3.75 5.58
CA ASN A 572 1.37 -3.46 6.69
C ASN A 572 1.13 -2.07 7.30
N ASP A 573 1.88 -1.74 8.35
CA ASP A 573 1.76 -0.49 9.11
C ASP A 573 2.08 0.77 8.30
N SER A 574 2.80 0.65 7.16
CA SER A 574 3.06 1.75 6.22
C SER A 574 1.96 1.93 5.18
N GLY A 575 0.96 1.06 5.14
CA GLY A 575 -0.12 1.08 4.16
C GLY A 575 0.20 0.33 2.86
N SER A 576 1.26 -0.48 2.83
CA SER A 576 1.67 -1.27 1.68
C SER A 576 1.20 -2.72 1.76
N ARG A 577 0.93 -3.36 0.60
CA ARG A 577 0.57 -4.78 0.49
C ARG A 577 1.80 -5.69 0.43
N THR A 578 2.98 -5.10 0.26
CA THR A 578 4.27 -5.79 0.25
C THR A 578 5.15 -5.22 1.36
N THR A 579 5.83 -6.08 2.10
CA THR A 579 6.80 -5.69 3.14
C THR A 579 8.21 -5.94 2.63
N PRO A 580 9.13 -4.95 2.62
CA PRO A 580 10.53 -5.21 2.30
C PRO A 580 11.11 -6.32 3.18
N SER A 581 11.84 -7.25 2.57
CA SER A 581 12.52 -8.36 3.27
C SER A 581 13.86 -7.85 3.84
N VAL A 582 13.80 -6.76 4.62
CA VAL A 582 14.95 -6.05 5.22
C VAL A 582 14.78 -6.02 6.73
N VAL A 583 15.86 -6.33 7.44
CA VAL A 583 15.94 -6.25 8.91
C VAL A 583 17.00 -5.22 9.27
N GLY A 584 16.71 -4.37 10.24
CA GLY A 584 17.56 -3.27 10.68
C GLY A 584 17.89 -3.37 12.15
N PHE A 585 19.13 -3.13 12.55
CA PHE A 585 19.53 -3.12 13.96
C PHE A 585 20.12 -1.77 14.34
N LEU A 586 19.56 -1.11 15.35
CA LEU A 586 20.04 0.19 15.80
C LEU A 586 19.77 0.40 17.29
N ASN A 587 20.81 0.72 18.05
CA ASN A 587 20.74 1.10 19.48
C ASN A 587 20.13 0.05 20.43
N GLY A 588 20.17 -1.23 20.08
CA GLY A 588 19.53 -2.31 20.85
C GLY A 588 18.20 -2.77 20.25
N ASP A 589 17.59 -1.96 19.38
CA ASP A 589 16.30 -2.26 18.76
C ASP A 589 16.49 -2.99 17.42
N SER A 590 15.47 -3.78 17.04
CA SER A 590 15.34 -4.37 15.71
C SER A 590 14.13 -3.78 14.95
N TYR A 591 14.31 -3.59 13.65
CA TYR A 591 13.34 -3.02 12.72
C TYR A 591 13.16 -3.99 11.57
N VAL A 592 11.96 -4.05 10.99
CA VAL A 592 11.66 -4.91 9.83
C VAL A 592 10.87 -4.11 8.81
N GLY A 593 11.03 -4.41 7.53
CA GLY A 593 10.26 -3.80 6.46
C GLY A 593 10.74 -2.38 6.12
N GLU A 594 9.79 -1.48 5.85
CA GLU A 594 10.11 -0.08 5.50
C GLU A 594 10.88 0.61 6.62
N ALA A 595 10.54 0.34 7.88
CA ALA A 595 11.25 0.91 9.02
C ALA A 595 12.74 0.52 9.07
N ALA A 596 13.09 -0.67 8.54
CA ALA A 596 14.49 -1.09 8.40
C ALA A 596 15.15 -0.45 7.18
N LYS A 597 14.42 -0.30 6.07
CA LYS A 597 14.92 0.33 4.82
C LYS A 597 15.28 1.82 5.02
N ASP A 598 14.65 2.48 6.00
CA ASP A 598 14.92 3.86 6.40
C ASP A 598 16.17 4.06 7.27
N LEU A 599 16.78 2.98 7.79
CA LEU A 599 17.96 3.07 8.66
C LEU A 599 19.24 3.37 7.85
N PRO A 600 20.35 3.79 8.50
CA PRO A 600 21.65 3.84 7.84
C PRO A 600 22.06 2.48 7.27
N ALA A 601 22.72 2.47 6.11
CA ALA A 601 23.10 1.26 5.38
C ALA A 601 23.82 0.20 6.23
N CYS A 602 24.73 0.61 7.11
CA CYS A 602 25.50 -0.28 7.99
C CYS A 602 24.64 -1.03 9.02
N CYS A 603 23.40 -0.57 9.24
CA CYS A 603 22.45 -1.15 10.17
C CYS A 603 21.51 -2.14 9.48
N GLN A 604 21.51 -2.22 8.15
CA GLN A 604 20.56 -3.01 7.36
C GLN A 604 21.11 -4.38 6.99
N VAL A 605 20.26 -5.40 7.04
CA VAL A 605 20.46 -6.75 6.54
C VAL A 605 19.36 -7.06 5.54
N PHE A 606 19.76 -7.55 4.37
CA PHE A 606 18.86 -7.95 3.27
C PHE A 606 19.46 -9.17 2.56
N ASP A 607 18.78 -9.72 1.55
CA ASP A 607 19.21 -10.92 0.81
C ASP A 607 19.35 -12.21 1.62
N ALA A 608 18.76 -12.28 2.83
CA ALA A 608 18.80 -13.48 3.65
C ALA A 608 18.30 -14.73 2.90
N LYS A 609 17.32 -14.57 1.99
CA LYS A 609 16.82 -15.66 1.13
C LYS A 609 17.87 -16.21 0.15
N ARG A 610 18.86 -15.40 -0.28
CA ARG A 610 19.99 -15.91 -1.09
C ARG A 610 20.98 -16.72 -0.24
N LEU A 611 21.02 -16.49 1.08
CA LEU A 611 21.97 -17.11 2.00
C LEU A 611 21.41 -18.38 2.67
N ILE A 612 20.09 -18.45 2.85
CA ILE A 612 19.42 -19.54 3.57
C ILE A 612 19.76 -20.90 2.95
N GLY A 613 20.12 -21.87 3.80
CA GLY A 613 20.47 -23.23 3.38
C GLY A 613 21.79 -23.42 2.61
N ARG A 614 22.59 -22.36 2.40
CA ARG A 614 23.90 -22.47 1.71
C ARG A 614 25.06 -22.74 2.67
N SER A 615 26.19 -23.20 2.12
CA SER A 615 27.45 -23.25 2.86
C SER A 615 28.15 -21.89 2.85
N TYR A 616 29.06 -21.66 3.81
CA TYR A 616 29.83 -20.41 3.86
C TYR A 616 30.62 -20.14 2.57
N ASN A 617 31.23 -21.17 1.98
CA ASN A 617 32.00 -21.04 0.73
C ASN A 617 31.11 -20.66 -0.46
N ASP A 618 29.92 -21.25 -0.57
CA ASP A 618 28.95 -20.86 -1.61
C ASP A 618 28.50 -19.41 -1.42
N THR A 619 28.34 -18.97 -0.16
CA THR A 619 28.01 -17.58 0.17
C THR A 619 29.13 -16.61 -0.19
N LEU A 620 30.41 -16.97 0.03
CA LEU A 620 31.53 -16.12 -0.36
C LEU A 620 31.58 -15.90 -1.87
N ALA A 621 31.35 -16.97 -2.65
CA ALA A 621 31.28 -16.86 -4.11
C ALA A 621 30.12 -15.94 -4.56
N LEU A 622 28.99 -15.98 -3.86
CA LEU A 622 27.82 -15.14 -4.13
C LEU A 622 28.01 -13.68 -3.66
N GLY A 623 28.81 -13.46 -2.62
CA GLY A 623 29.17 -12.15 -2.07
C GLY A 623 30.12 -11.33 -2.97
N ALA A 624 30.78 -11.98 -3.93
CA ALA A 624 31.71 -11.33 -4.85
C ALA A 624 30.94 -10.41 -5.82
N GLY A 625 30.97 -9.09 -5.54
CA GLY A 625 30.36 -8.05 -6.39
C GLY A 625 28.96 -7.59 -5.95
N THR A 626 28.36 -8.19 -4.92
CA THR A 626 27.04 -7.81 -4.39
C THR A 626 27.08 -6.68 -3.36
N HIS A 627 28.27 -6.19 -2.95
CA HIS A 627 28.47 -5.04 -2.06
C HIS A 627 27.55 -5.01 -0.82
N TRP A 628 27.44 -6.12 -0.08
CA TRP A 628 26.66 -6.13 1.16
C TRP A 628 27.27 -5.18 2.22
N PRO A 629 26.45 -4.36 2.91
CA PRO A 629 26.95 -3.47 3.97
C PRO A 629 27.24 -4.20 5.28
N PHE A 630 26.87 -5.49 5.37
CA PHE A 630 27.08 -6.36 6.52
C PHE A 630 28.13 -7.43 6.22
N MET A 631 28.75 -7.98 7.28
CA MET A 631 29.75 -9.03 7.15
C MET A 631 29.11 -10.42 7.26
N VAL A 632 29.54 -11.33 6.40
CA VAL A 632 29.24 -12.76 6.54
C VAL A 632 30.48 -13.49 7.04
N ILE A 633 30.33 -14.27 8.12
CA ILE A 633 31.39 -15.05 8.75
C ILE A 633 31.05 -16.54 8.72
N GLU A 634 32.06 -17.39 8.89
CA GLU A 634 31.85 -18.83 9.03
C GLU A 634 31.56 -19.20 10.49
N LYS A 635 30.49 -19.97 10.71
CA LYS A 635 30.16 -20.56 12.01
C LYS A 635 29.75 -22.02 11.80
N LYS A 636 30.58 -22.96 12.28
CA LYS A 636 30.37 -24.41 12.10
C LYS A 636 30.12 -24.82 10.63
N GLY A 637 30.81 -24.20 9.67
CA GLY A 637 30.65 -24.47 8.22
C GLY A 637 29.46 -23.78 7.54
N ASN A 638 28.68 -22.99 8.28
CA ASN A 638 27.51 -22.26 7.80
C ASN A 638 27.76 -20.74 7.79
N PRO A 639 27.09 -19.97 6.90
CA PRO A 639 27.18 -18.52 6.92
C PRO A 639 26.42 -17.95 8.13
N ALA A 640 27.03 -16.99 8.82
CA ALA A 640 26.38 -16.15 9.82
C ALA A 640 26.60 -14.68 9.48
N ILE A 641 25.57 -13.86 9.68
CA ILE A 641 25.53 -12.43 9.41
C ILE A 641 25.88 -11.70 10.70
N ARG A 642 27.02 -11.01 10.70
CA ARG A 642 27.50 -10.24 11.84
C ARG A 642 27.00 -8.80 11.76
N VAL A 643 26.22 -8.39 12.75
CA VAL A 643 25.64 -7.04 12.86
C VAL A 643 26.09 -6.35 14.14
N VAL A 644 26.09 -5.02 14.14
CA VAL A 644 26.30 -4.20 15.33
C VAL A 644 24.92 -3.84 15.89
N VAL A 645 24.52 -4.47 17.00
CA VAL A 645 23.18 -4.26 17.58
C VAL A 645 23.16 -2.98 18.43
N LYS A 646 24.27 -2.70 19.12
CA LYS A 646 24.51 -1.50 19.94
C LYS A 646 25.97 -1.10 19.82
N GLU A 647 26.34 0.14 20.17
CA GLU A 647 27.74 0.57 20.20
C GLU A 647 28.64 -0.48 20.87
N ASN A 648 29.61 -0.99 20.12
CA ASN A 648 30.56 -2.04 20.51
C ASN A 648 29.98 -3.43 20.84
N VAL A 649 28.70 -3.68 20.59
CA VAL A 649 28.07 -5.01 20.75
C VAL A 649 27.79 -5.60 19.37
N LYS A 650 28.51 -6.67 19.04
CA LYS A 650 28.33 -7.43 17.80
C LYS A 650 27.58 -8.72 18.08
N GLU A 651 26.59 -9.02 17.26
CA GLU A 651 25.87 -10.29 17.30
C GLU A 651 25.91 -10.97 15.93
N ASP A 652 25.87 -12.29 15.95
CA ASP A 652 25.94 -13.15 14.77
C ASP A 652 24.59 -13.85 14.59
N PHE A 653 23.85 -13.48 13.55
CA PHE A 653 22.56 -14.06 13.19
C PHE A 653 22.70 -15.01 12.01
N SER A 654 22.04 -16.15 12.07
CA SER A 654 21.86 -17.03 10.93
C SER A 654 20.89 -16.43 9.89
N PRO A 655 20.97 -16.81 8.60
CA PRO A 655 19.99 -16.39 7.59
C PRO A 655 18.55 -16.72 7.98
N GLU A 656 18.31 -17.87 8.62
CA GLU A 656 17.01 -18.30 9.10
C GLU A 656 16.48 -17.43 10.26
N GLU A 657 17.34 -16.91 11.15
CA GLU A 657 16.93 -15.90 12.16
C GLU A 657 16.45 -14.61 11.50
N ILE A 658 17.17 -14.13 10.49
CA ILE A 658 16.79 -12.91 9.76
C ILE A 658 15.46 -13.13 9.02
N SER A 659 15.30 -14.27 8.34
CA SER A 659 14.02 -14.64 7.71
C SER A 659 12.89 -14.80 8.73
N ALA A 660 13.16 -15.33 9.92
CA ALA A 660 12.17 -15.45 10.99
C ALA A 660 11.67 -14.09 11.50
N MET A 661 12.53 -13.07 11.57
CA MET A 661 12.13 -11.71 11.92
C MET A 661 11.16 -11.12 10.89
N VAL A 662 11.38 -11.38 9.59
CA VAL A 662 10.45 -11.00 8.51
C VAL A 662 9.12 -11.73 8.64
N LEU A 663 9.15 -13.06 8.80
CA LEU A 663 7.94 -13.88 8.97
C LEU A 663 7.13 -13.47 10.22
N LYS A 664 7.81 -13.15 11.31
CA LYS A 664 7.18 -12.66 12.55
C LYS A 664 6.47 -11.33 12.34
N ASN A 665 7.09 -10.39 11.61
CA ASN A 665 6.44 -9.12 11.28
C ASN A 665 5.19 -9.31 10.41
N LEU A 666 5.23 -10.23 9.44
CA LEU A 666 4.06 -10.59 8.61
C LEU A 666 2.95 -11.24 9.45
N LYS A 667 3.32 -12.14 10.36
CA LYS A 667 2.39 -12.72 11.35
C LYS A 667 1.74 -11.62 12.18
N GLU A 668 2.50 -10.75 12.81
CA GLU A 668 1.99 -9.65 13.65
C GLU A 668 1.06 -8.71 12.85
N THR A 669 1.39 -8.43 11.59
CA THR A 669 0.54 -7.66 10.66
C THR A 669 -0.80 -8.36 10.42
N ALA A 670 -0.78 -9.67 10.18
CA ALA A 670 -1.97 -10.47 9.98
C ALA A 670 -2.80 -10.60 11.28
N GLU A 671 -2.16 -10.74 12.45
CA GLU A 671 -2.82 -10.79 13.76
C GLU A 671 -3.51 -9.45 14.08
N ALA A 672 -2.83 -8.33 13.83
CA ALA A 672 -3.40 -6.99 13.99
C ALA A 672 -4.61 -6.77 13.08
N SER A 673 -4.54 -7.26 11.84
CA SER A 673 -5.61 -7.15 10.85
C SER A 673 -6.82 -8.02 11.20
N LEU A 674 -6.60 -9.27 11.61
CA LEU A 674 -7.67 -10.22 11.92
C LEU A 674 -8.18 -10.14 13.36
N GLN A 675 -7.46 -9.44 14.25
CA GLN A 675 -7.68 -9.44 15.70
C GLN A 675 -7.75 -10.85 16.30
N LYS A 676 -6.92 -11.76 15.77
CA LYS A 676 -6.84 -13.16 16.15
C LYS A 676 -5.38 -13.59 16.17
N ASN A 677 -5.03 -14.51 17.07
CA ASN A 677 -3.71 -15.14 17.09
C ASN A 677 -3.55 -16.08 15.88
N ILE A 678 -2.40 -16.03 15.22
CA ILE A 678 -2.08 -16.84 14.05
C ILE A 678 -0.92 -17.76 14.40
N SER A 679 -1.18 -19.06 14.36
CA SER A 679 -0.19 -20.09 14.68
C SER A 679 0.20 -20.96 13.51
N ARG A 680 -0.51 -20.91 12.37
CA ARG A 680 -0.30 -21.81 11.22
C ARG A 680 -0.18 -21.03 9.92
N ALA A 681 0.73 -21.44 9.05
CA ALA A 681 0.93 -20.82 7.74
C ALA A 681 1.32 -21.82 6.64
N VAL A 682 1.03 -21.46 5.39
CA VAL A 682 1.67 -22.03 4.20
C VAL A 682 2.71 -21.02 3.71
N VAL A 683 3.94 -21.45 3.46
CA VAL A 683 5.04 -20.57 3.03
C VAL A 683 5.52 -20.98 1.63
N THR A 684 5.76 -20.00 0.76
CA THR A 684 6.25 -20.26 -0.59
C THR A 684 7.78 -20.38 -0.66
N VAL A 685 8.27 -21.15 -1.63
CA VAL A 685 9.69 -21.29 -1.95
C VAL A 685 9.90 -21.35 -3.47
N PRO A 686 11.08 -20.93 -3.99
CA PRO A 686 11.41 -21.11 -5.40
C PRO A 686 11.34 -22.59 -5.80
N ALA A 687 10.93 -22.88 -7.04
CA ALA A 687 10.83 -24.27 -7.50
C ALA A 687 12.19 -24.98 -7.45
N PHE A 688 13.27 -24.23 -7.73
CA PHE A 688 14.65 -24.73 -7.70
C PHE A 688 15.32 -24.76 -6.32
N PHE A 689 14.60 -24.43 -5.24
CA PHE A 689 15.16 -24.63 -3.91
C PHE A 689 15.47 -26.09 -3.65
N ASN A 690 16.72 -26.34 -3.26
CA ASN A 690 17.13 -27.65 -2.82
C ASN A 690 16.53 -27.99 -1.45
N GLU A 691 16.70 -29.24 -1.07
CA GLU A 691 16.14 -29.77 0.17
C GLU A 691 16.58 -29.01 1.42
N ARG A 692 17.86 -28.64 1.47
CA ARG A 692 18.42 -27.93 2.61
C ARG A 692 17.81 -26.53 2.74
N GLN A 693 17.59 -25.84 1.63
CA GLN A 693 16.96 -24.52 1.64
C GLN A 693 15.52 -24.59 2.13
N ARG A 694 14.74 -25.60 1.68
CA ARG A 694 13.37 -25.83 2.13
C ARG A 694 13.30 -26.07 3.65
N GLU A 695 14.16 -26.94 4.17
CA GLU A 695 14.22 -27.22 5.60
C GLU A 695 14.56 -25.96 6.42
N MET A 696 15.56 -25.19 6.00
CA MET A 696 15.95 -23.96 6.71
C MET A 696 14.85 -22.88 6.65
N THR A 697 14.08 -22.79 5.56
CA THR A 697 12.89 -21.93 5.49
C THR A 697 11.78 -22.40 6.44
N LYS A 698 11.55 -23.71 6.56
CA LYS A 698 10.60 -24.29 7.54
C LYS A 698 11.02 -23.95 8.98
N GLN A 699 12.31 -24.03 9.29
CA GLN A 699 12.85 -23.62 10.59
C GLN A 699 12.69 -22.12 10.86
N ALA A 700 12.88 -21.25 9.87
CA ALA A 700 12.59 -19.82 10.01
C ALA A 700 11.12 -19.57 10.41
N GLY A 701 10.18 -20.34 9.85
CA GLY A 701 8.77 -20.31 10.25
C GLY A 701 8.56 -20.69 11.72
N LYS A 702 9.20 -21.79 12.15
CA LYS A 702 9.16 -22.24 13.56
C LYS A 702 9.70 -21.17 14.52
N LEU A 703 10.83 -20.54 14.18
CA LEU A 703 11.42 -19.44 14.95
C LEU A 703 10.51 -18.20 15.02
N ALA A 704 9.70 -17.95 13.99
CA ALA A 704 8.68 -16.90 13.98
C ALA A 704 7.41 -17.23 14.80
N GLY A 705 7.34 -18.44 15.38
CA GLY A 705 6.16 -18.95 16.07
C GLY A 705 5.01 -19.31 15.12
N LEU A 706 5.35 -19.77 13.91
CA LEU A 706 4.44 -20.31 12.92
C LEU A 706 4.71 -21.81 12.74
N ASP A 707 3.65 -22.61 12.80
CA ASP A 707 3.63 -23.97 12.30
C ASP A 707 3.43 -23.93 10.78
N VAL A 708 4.51 -24.21 10.03
CA VAL A 708 4.48 -24.25 8.57
C VAL A 708 3.89 -25.59 8.15
N ILE A 709 2.57 -25.60 7.94
CA ILE A 709 1.79 -26.82 7.70
C ILE A 709 1.96 -27.38 6.29
N ALA A 710 2.44 -26.56 5.35
CA ALA A 710 2.86 -26.97 4.02
C ALA A 710 3.79 -25.93 3.38
N MET A 711 4.63 -26.39 2.47
CA MET A 711 5.39 -25.53 1.55
C MET A 711 4.85 -25.66 0.13
N ILE A 712 4.76 -24.55 -0.60
CA ILE A 712 4.32 -24.54 -2.00
C ILE A 712 5.35 -23.85 -2.88
N ASN A 713 5.59 -24.39 -4.07
CA ASN A 713 6.46 -23.74 -5.04
C ASN A 713 5.82 -22.42 -5.53
N GLU A 714 6.60 -21.36 -5.64
CA GLU A 714 6.17 -20.02 -6.12
C GLU A 714 5.40 -20.08 -7.45
N PRO A 715 5.91 -20.72 -8.53
CA PRO A 715 5.16 -20.82 -9.78
C PRO A 715 3.88 -21.66 -9.63
N THR A 716 3.88 -22.66 -8.76
CA THR A 716 2.69 -23.48 -8.46
C THR A 716 1.61 -22.63 -7.76
N ALA A 717 1.99 -21.80 -6.79
CA ALA A 717 1.08 -20.87 -6.14
C ALA A 717 0.50 -19.85 -7.14
N ALA A 718 1.35 -19.29 -8.01
CA ALA A 718 0.87 -18.38 -9.05
C ALA A 718 -0.14 -19.04 -10.01
N ALA A 719 0.03 -20.33 -10.32
CA ALA A 719 -0.93 -21.09 -11.11
C ALA A 719 -2.30 -21.21 -10.44
N ILE A 720 -2.32 -21.44 -9.12
CA ILE A 720 -3.56 -21.48 -8.33
C ILE A 720 -4.27 -20.14 -8.39
N ALA A 721 -3.53 -19.04 -8.18
CA ALA A 721 -4.09 -17.69 -8.27
C ALA A 721 -4.72 -17.44 -9.65
N TYR A 722 -4.09 -17.95 -10.70
CA TYR A 722 -4.58 -17.87 -12.06
C TYR A 722 -5.84 -18.70 -12.33
N GLY A 723 -5.89 -19.95 -11.88
CA GLY A 723 -7.01 -20.83 -12.22
C GLY A 723 -8.30 -20.54 -11.48
N LEU A 724 -8.25 -19.85 -10.33
CA LEU A 724 -9.44 -19.46 -9.56
C LEU A 724 -10.22 -18.29 -10.16
N ASP A 725 -9.58 -17.42 -10.94
CA ASP A 725 -10.23 -16.24 -11.53
C ASP A 725 -11.16 -16.61 -12.71
N LYS A 726 -11.06 -17.84 -13.23
CA LYS A 726 -11.91 -18.32 -14.33
C LYS A 726 -13.22 -18.93 -13.82
N LYS A 727 -14.36 -18.31 -14.16
CA LYS A 727 -15.67 -18.98 -14.12
C LYS A 727 -15.69 -20.12 -15.14
N LYS A 728 -15.75 -21.36 -14.64
CA LYS A 728 -15.76 -22.58 -15.45
C LYS A 728 -16.99 -22.66 -16.35
N GLY A 729 -16.77 -22.90 -17.64
CA GLY A 729 -17.80 -23.42 -18.54
C GLY A 729 -17.78 -24.96 -18.54
N PRO A 730 -18.90 -25.63 -18.89
CA PRO A 730 -19.02 -27.10 -18.85
C PRO A 730 -18.16 -27.87 -19.87
N ASN A 731 -17.28 -27.20 -20.64
CA ASN A 731 -16.43 -27.78 -21.69
C ASN A 731 -14.95 -27.31 -21.61
N ASP A 732 -14.40 -27.00 -20.43
CA ASP A 732 -13.01 -26.54 -20.33
C ASP A 732 -12.02 -27.66 -20.69
N ALA A 733 -11.59 -27.67 -21.96
CA ALA A 733 -10.53 -28.52 -22.48
C ALA A 733 -9.20 -28.28 -21.73
N LYS A 734 -8.37 -29.33 -21.64
CA LYS A 734 -7.01 -29.28 -21.09
C LYS A 734 -6.20 -28.16 -21.74
N LYS A 735 -5.70 -27.22 -20.94
CA LYS A 735 -4.85 -26.10 -21.39
C LYS A 735 -3.43 -26.29 -20.87
N THR A 736 -2.44 -25.97 -21.68
CA THR A 736 -1.03 -25.91 -21.25
C THR A 736 -0.68 -24.45 -20.99
N ILE A 737 -0.24 -24.12 -19.78
CA ILE A 737 0.18 -22.77 -19.40
C ILE A 737 1.68 -22.73 -19.12
N PHE A 738 2.28 -21.59 -19.40
CA PHE A 738 3.68 -21.29 -19.18
C PHE A 738 3.80 -20.18 -18.15
N ILE A 739 4.42 -20.47 -17.00
CA ILE A 739 4.62 -19.50 -15.92
C ILE A 739 6.06 -19.00 -15.98
N TYR A 740 6.22 -17.69 -16.06
CA TYR A 740 7.49 -16.98 -16.07
C TYR A 740 7.57 -16.09 -14.82
N ASP A 741 8.31 -16.53 -13.81
CA ASP A 741 8.46 -15.85 -12.53
C ASP A 741 9.85 -15.20 -12.44
N LEU A 742 9.90 -13.88 -12.60
CA LEU A 742 11.15 -13.12 -12.49
C LEU A 742 11.05 -12.14 -11.31
N GLY A 743 11.52 -12.61 -10.16
CA GLY A 743 11.48 -11.90 -8.89
C GLY A 743 12.63 -10.92 -8.67
N GLY A 744 12.86 -10.59 -7.40
CA GLY A 744 13.95 -9.69 -6.98
C GLY A 744 15.33 -10.33 -7.01
N GLY A 745 15.44 -11.64 -6.85
CA GLY A 745 16.72 -12.35 -6.90
C GLY A 745 16.67 -13.82 -7.31
N THR A 746 15.51 -14.30 -7.74
CA THR A 746 15.30 -15.64 -8.29
C THR A 746 14.49 -15.53 -9.58
N PHE A 747 14.77 -16.45 -10.49
CA PHE A 747 14.05 -16.62 -11.74
C PHE A 747 13.59 -18.07 -11.84
N ASP A 748 12.29 -18.30 -11.97
CA ASP A 748 11.69 -19.62 -12.08
C ASP A 748 10.77 -19.69 -13.31
N VAL A 749 10.77 -20.83 -13.99
CA VAL A 749 9.94 -21.12 -15.16
C VAL A 749 9.25 -22.46 -14.95
N SER A 750 7.95 -22.52 -15.16
CA SER A 750 7.21 -23.78 -15.07
C SER A 750 6.22 -23.94 -16.22
N VAL A 751 6.21 -25.13 -16.82
CA VAL A 751 5.22 -25.54 -17.83
C VAL A 751 4.27 -26.50 -17.14
N MET A 752 2.97 -26.24 -17.23
CA MET A 752 1.96 -27.06 -16.57
C MET A 752 0.70 -27.20 -17.39
N THR A 753 -0.05 -28.26 -17.13
CA THR A 753 -1.37 -28.48 -17.72
C THR A 753 -2.45 -28.27 -16.69
N VAL A 754 -3.53 -27.60 -17.11
CA VAL A 754 -4.70 -27.27 -16.31
C VAL A 754 -5.91 -27.92 -16.96
N GLU A 755 -6.55 -28.82 -16.23
CA GLU A 755 -7.79 -29.49 -16.63
C GLU A 755 -8.80 -29.42 -15.49
N GLY A 756 -9.83 -28.58 -15.64
CA GLY A 756 -10.77 -28.33 -14.55
C GLY A 756 -10.11 -27.70 -13.31
N ASN A 757 -9.95 -28.48 -12.24
CA ASN A 757 -9.25 -28.08 -11.00
C ASN A 757 -7.90 -28.79 -10.82
N ASP A 758 -7.48 -29.59 -11.82
CA ASP A 758 -6.28 -30.40 -11.74
C ASP A 758 -5.12 -29.65 -12.42
N PHE A 759 -4.11 -29.31 -11.62
CA PHE A 759 -2.88 -28.66 -12.06
C PHE A 759 -1.74 -29.67 -12.00
N THR A 760 -1.13 -29.93 -13.14
CA THR A 760 -0.01 -30.88 -13.26
C THR A 760 1.20 -30.18 -13.86
N VAL A 761 2.28 -30.10 -13.08
CA VAL A 761 3.55 -29.56 -13.55
C VAL A 761 4.20 -30.57 -14.50
N LEU A 762 4.53 -30.15 -15.72
CA LEU A 762 5.22 -30.98 -16.71
C LEU A 762 6.74 -30.87 -16.57
N ALA A 763 7.24 -29.66 -16.41
CA ALA A 763 8.65 -29.39 -16.13
C ALA A 763 8.81 -28.05 -15.42
N SER A 764 9.88 -27.93 -14.65
CA SER A 764 10.31 -26.68 -14.04
C SER A 764 11.81 -26.44 -14.29
N GLY A 765 12.19 -25.17 -14.39
CA GLY A 765 13.56 -24.68 -14.56
C GLY A 765 13.75 -23.34 -13.83
N GLY A 766 14.98 -22.91 -13.61
CA GLY A 766 15.22 -21.61 -13.00
C GLY A 766 16.68 -21.29 -12.73
N ASP A 767 16.90 -20.10 -12.19
CA ASP A 767 18.17 -19.61 -11.67
C ASP A 767 17.94 -18.91 -10.32
N THR A 768 18.48 -19.50 -9.26
CA THR A 768 18.36 -19.00 -7.88
C THR A 768 19.18 -17.72 -7.61
N GLN A 769 19.87 -17.20 -8.62
CA GLN A 769 20.77 -16.06 -8.52
C GLN A 769 20.51 -14.98 -9.59
N LEU A 770 19.36 -15.03 -10.27
CA LEU A 770 18.99 -14.07 -11.31
C LEU A 770 17.69 -13.36 -10.95
N GLY A 771 17.71 -12.03 -10.86
CA GLY A 771 16.50 -11.23 -10.69
C GLY A 771 16.74 -9.73 -10.71
N GLY A 772 15.79 -8.98 -10.16
CA GLY A 772 15.77 -7.52 -10.14
C GLY A 772 17.04 -6.85 -9.63
N GLN A 773 17.69 -7.43 -8.62
CA GLN A 773 18.91 -6.91 -8.01
C GLN A 773 20.14 -7.03 -8.92
N ASP A 774 20.18 -8.04 -9.78
CA ASP A 774 21.28 -8.24 -10.71
C ASP A 774 21.22 -7.17 -11.81
N PHE A 775 20.02 -6.75 -12.21
CA PHE A 775 19.82 -5.59 -13.08
C PHE A 775 20.20 -4.27 -12.37
N ASP A 776 19.86 -4.13 -11.09
CA ASP A 776 20.27 -2.97 -10.29
C ASP A 776 21.80 -2.88 -10.22
N ALA A 777 22.49 -4.01 -10.04
CA ALA A 777 23.95 -4.06 -9.99
C ALA A 777 24.60 -3.67 -11.33
N ARG A 778 24.01 -4.05 -12.47
CA ARG A 778 24.50 -3.61 -13.80
C ARG A 778 24.42 -2.09 -13.95
N LEU A 779 23.30 -1.50 -13.55
CA LEU A 779 23.13 -0.05 -13.57
C LEU A 779 24.09 0.62 -12.57
N MET A 780 24.19 0.09 -11.35
CA MET A 780 25.07 0.60 -10.30
C MET A 780 26.53 0.64 -10.74
N ASN A 781 27.04 -0.44 -11.35
CA ASN A 781 28.42 -0.50 -11.83
C ASN A 781 28.67 0.54 -12.93
N ALA A 782 27.72 0.73 -13.86
CA ALA A 782 27.84 1.74 -14.90
C ALA A 782 27.85 3.16 -14.33
N LEU A 783 26.99 3.45 -13.35
CA LEU A 783 26.96 4.77 -12.69
C LEU A 783 28.17 4.99 -11.78
N LEU A 784 28.67 3.95 -11.11
CA LEU A 784 29.88 4.04 -10.29
C LEU A 784 31.11 4.34 -11.16
N GLN A 785 31.21 3.71 -12.34
CA GLN A 785 32.26 4.02 -13.32
C GLN A 785 32.16 5.47 -13.81
N GLU A 786 30.94 5.97 -14.08
CA GLU A 786 30.69 7.35 -14.47
C GLU A 786 31.11 8.33 -13.36
N ILE A 787 30.78 8.04 -12.10
CA ILE A 787 31.21 8.83 -10.93
C ILE A 787 32.74 8.85 -10.82
N SER A 788 33.37 7.69 -10.92
CA SER A 788 34.83 7.59 -10.84
C SER A 788 35.53 8.32 -11.98
N THR A 789 35.00 8.25 -13.21
CA THR A 789 35.63 8.82 -14.40
C THR A 789 35.42 10.32 -14.50
N ASN A 790 34.19 10.80 -14.23
CA ASN A 790 33.82 12.20 -14.43
C ASN A 790 34.14 13.07 -13.21
N HIS A 791 34.11 12.50 -12.00
CA HIS A 791 34.28 13.25 -10.75
C HIS A 791 35.54 12.85 -9.98
N GLY A 792 36.22 11.76 -10.33
CA GLY A 792 37.41 11.28 -9.62
C GLY A 792 37.12 10.84 -8.18
N VAL A 793 35.85 10.56 -7.85
CA VAL A 793 35.40 10.19 -6.50
C VAL A 793 35.22 8.68 -6.39
N MET A 794 35.79 8.10 -5.33
CA MET A 794 35.48 6.73 -4.92
C MET A 794 34.50 6.73 -3.76
N LEU A 795 33.33 6.12 -3.97
CA LEU A 795 32.29 6.03 -2.95
C LEU A 795 32.64 5.02 -1.85
N ASP A 796 32.32 5.35 -0.60
CA ASP A 796 32.40 4.45 0.55
C ASP A 796 31.20 3.49 0.61
N SER A 797 31.26 2.45 1.45
CA SER A 797 30.19 1.44 1.55
C SER A 797 28.81 2.02 1.87
N ALA A 798 28.77 3.14 2.61
CA ALA A 798 27.52 3.83 2.90
C ALA A 798 26.95 4.52 1.64
N SER A 799 27.77 5.25 0.89
CA SER A 799 27.35 5.93 -0.34
C SER A 799 27.01 4.96 -1.48
N LEU A 800 27.61 3.76 -1.49
CA LEU A 800 27.20 2.69 -2.42
C LEU A 800 25.76 2.23 -2.20
N GLN A 801 25.26 2.29 -0.95
CA GLN A 801 23.86 1.95 -0.68
C GLN A 801 22.91 3.04 -1.17
N ASP A 802 23.28 4.32 -1.03
CA ASP A 802 22.52 5.43 -1.61
C ASP A 802 22.46 5.29 -3.14
N LEU A 803 23.58 4.93 -3.77
CA LEU A 803 23.63 4.65 -5.21
C LEU A 803 22.78 3.43 -5.60
N ARG A 804 22.79 2.35 -4.81
CA ARG A 804 21.93 1.18 -5.04
C ARG A 804 20.46 1.55 -4.99
N ARG A 805 20.04 2.32 -3.99
CA ARG A 805 18.65 2.80 -3.86
C ARG A 805 18.26 3.66 -5.06
N LEU A 806 19.16 4.56 -5.50
CA LEU A 806 18.96 5.33 -6.73
C LEU A 806 18.77 4.40 -7.94
N CYS A 807 19.60 3.37 -8.10
CA CYS A 807 19.51 2.42 -9.22
C CYS A 807 18.20 1.63 -9.22
N GLU A 808 17.75 1.12 -8.06
CA GLU A 808 16.46 0.43 -7.92
C GLU A 808 15.31 1.34 -8.35
N LEU A 809 15.29 2.58 -7.85
CA LEU A 809 14.27 3.58 -8.19
C LEU A 809 14.31 3.94 -9.68
N THR A 810 15.49 4.15 -10.24
CA THR A 810 15.67 4.43 -11.66
C THR A 810 15.20 3.27 -12.54
N LYS A 811 15.56 2.02 -12.21
CA LYS A 811 15.07 0.82 -12.91
C LYS A 811 13.55 0.74 -12.92
N ARG A 812 12.91 0.95 -11.76
CA ARG A 812 11.44 0.94 -11.65
C ARG A 812 10.82 1.99 -12.57
N ARG A 813 11.31 3.24 -12.51
CA ARG A 813 10.83 4.34 -13.37
C ARG A 813 11.07 4.10 -14.86
N LEU A 814 12.17 3.43 -15.24
CA LEU A 814 12.44 3.07 -16.63
C LEU A 814 11.43 2.06 -17.21
N SER A 815 10.67 1.37 -16.36
CA SER A 815 9.63 0.44 -16.82
C SER A 815 8.41 1.18 -17.39
N SER A 816 8.14 2.42 -16.97
CA SER A 816 7.07 3.29 -17.46
C SER A 816 7.61 4.39 -18.39
N HIS A 817 8.78 4.97 -18.08
CA HIS A 817 9.36 6.10 -18.79
C HIS A 817 10.55 5.67 -19.69
N PRO A 818 10.67 6.21 -20.91
CA PRO A 818 11.81 5.90 -21.80
C PRO A 818 13.13 6.48 -21.29
N GLU A 819 13.08 7.46 -20.39
CA GLU A 819 14.23 8.13 -19.79
C GLU A 819 13.89 8.67 -18.40
N VAL A 820 14.86 8.67 -17.50
CA VAL A 820 14.68 9.05 -16.09
C VAL A 820 15.88 9.86 -15.62
N PRO A 821 15.69 11.05 -15.00
CA PRO A 821 16.75 11.74 -14.30
C PRO A 821 17.12 10.97 -13.02
N ALA A 822 18.40 10.68 -12.86
CA ALA A 822 18.98 10.05 -11.67
C ALA A 822 19.86 11.08 -10.95
N SER A 823 19.41 11.51 -9.76
CA SER A 823 20.07 12.54 -8.96
C SER A 823 20.23 12.06 -7.52
N GLN A 824 21.44 12.20 -6.96
CA GLN A 824 21.74 11.87 -5.57
C GLN A 824 22.88 12.77 -5.06
N PHE A 825 22.66 13.40 -3.92
CA PHE A 825 23.72 14.08 -3.19
C PHE A 825 24.42 13.09 -2.25
N PHE A 826 25.72 12.88 -2.47
CA PHE A 826 26.58 12.06 -1.61
C PHE A 826 27.29 12.96 -0.59
N ALA A 827 26.62 13.21 0.53
CA ALA A 827 27.03 14.22 1.52
C ALA A 827 28.47 14.05 2.03
N ARG A 828 28.93 12.81 2.24
CA ARG A 828 30.30 12.52 2.72
C ARG A 828 31.39 12.85 1.70
N HIS A 829 31.04 12.87 0.42
CA HIS A 829 31.93 13.16 -0.69
C HIS A 829 31.73 14.57 -1.24
N ALA A 830 30.81 15.35 -0.65
CA ALA A 830 30.36 16.65 -1.16
C ALA A 830 30.03 16.63 -2.67
N LEU A 831 29.56 15.49 -3.17
CA LEU A 831 29.29 15.27 -4.60
C LEU A 831 27.79 15.33 -4.86
N ASN A 832 27.35 16.27 -5.69
CA ASN A 832 26.01 16.26 -6.26
C ASN A 832 26.04 15.52 -7.61
N PHE A 833 25.67 14.25 -7.60
CA PHE A 833 25.66 13.43 -8.81
C PHE A 833 24.32 13.58 -9.53
N GLN A 834 24.37 13.98 -10.79
CA GLN A 834 23.20 14.10 -11.65
C GLN A 834 23.51 13.52 -13.03
N THR A 835 22.68 12.60 -13.48
CA THR A 835 22.79 12.00 -14.82
C THR A 835 21.40 11.64 -15.35
N LYS A 836 21.32 11.38 -16.65
CA LYS A 836 20.11 10.92 -17.32
C LYS A 836 20.30 9.48 -17.75
N VAL A 837 19.42 8.58 -17.28
CA VAL A 837 19.46 7.17 -17.67
C VAL A 837 18.33 6.91 -18.66
N THR A 838 18.66 6.36 -19.83
CA THR A 838 17.67 5.96 -20.83
C THR A 838 17.35 4.47 -20.70
N ARG A 839 16.13 4.09 -21.09
CA ARG A 839 15.70 2.68 -21.12
C ARG A 839 16.60 1.86 -22.03
N ALA A 840 16.95 2.38 -23.20
CA ALA A 840 17.86 1.72 -24.14
C ALA A 840 19.22 1.40 -23.49
N ARG A 841 19.84 2.35 -22.78
CA ARG A 841 21.12 2.13 -22.07
C ARG A 841 20.97 1.04 -21.01
N PHE A 842 19.91 1.08 -20.22
CA PHE A 842 19.64 0.04 -19.22
C PHE A 842 19.42 -1.34 -19.84
N GLU A 843 18.67 -1.41 -20.93
CA GLU A 843 18.41 -2.66 -21.65
C GLU A 843 19.69 -3.26 -22.25
N ASP A 844 20.58 -2.44 -22.78
CA ASP A 844 21.88 -2.87 -23.30
C ASP A 844 22.78 -3.42 -22.18
N LEU A 845 22.84 -2.74 -21.04
CA LEU A 845 23.61 -3.18 -19.86
C LEU A 845 23.16 -4.55 -19.31
N CYS A 846 21.90 -4.90 -19.52
CA CYS A 846 21.27 -6.13 -19.01
C CYS A 846 21.01 -7.18 -20.10
N SER A 847 21.43 -6.94 -21.35
CA SER A 847 21.06 -7.74 -22.53
C SER A 847 21.44 -9.22 -22.39
N ASP A 848 22.60 -9.51 -21.81
CA ASP A 848 23.05 -10.89 -21.56
C ASP A 848 22.17 -11.60 -20.52
N LEU A 849 21.77 -10.90 -19.46
CA LEU A 849 20.90 -11.45 -18.42
C LEU A 849 19.48 -11.70 -18.95
N PHE A 850 18.93 -10.82 -19.78
CA PHE A 850 17.63 -11.04 -20.42
C PHE A 850 17.66 -12.20 -21.42
N LYS A 851 18.77 -12.42 -22.14
CA LYS A 851 18.91 -13.59 -23.03
C LYS A 851 19.04 -14.90 -22.23
N LYS A 852 19.68 -14.84 -21.06
CA LYS A 852 19.80 -15.99 -20.16
C LYS A 852 18.43 -16.51 -19.71
N THR A 853 17.47 -15.62 -19.43
CA THR A 853 16.12 -16.04 -19.04
C THR A 853 15.39 -16.81 -20.15
N LEU A 854 15.54 -16.39 -21.41
CA LEU A 854 14.98 -17.11 -22.56
C LEU A 854 15.66 -18.47 -22.81
N THR A 855 16.96 -18.57 -22.54
CA THR A 855 17.69 -19.84 -22.67
C THR A 855 17.11 -20.88 -21.70
N ILE A 856 16.93 -20.49 -20.44
CA ILE A 856 16.29 -21.33 -19.42
C ILE A 856 14.85 -21.66 -19.82
N ALA A 857 14.08 -20.69 -20.35
CA ALA A 857 12.72 -20.94 -20.83
C ALA A 857 12.67 -22.02 -21.94
N ALA A 858 13.60 -21.98 -22.89
CA ALA A 858 13.72 -22.98 -23.95
C ALA A 858 14.08 -24.37 -23.39
N ASP A 859 15.00 -24.44 -22.42
CA ASP A 859 15.38 -25.71 -21.78
C ASP A 859 14.20 -26.35 -21.02
N VAL A 860 13.32 -25.54 -20.41
CA VAL A 860 12.12 -26.05 -19.73
C VAL A 860 11.08 -26.56 -20.73
N LEU A 861 10.86 -25.86 -21.85
CA LEU A 861 9.98 -26.35 -22.91
C LEU A 861 10.47 -27.69 -23.48
N ALA A 862 11.77 -27.81 -23.72
CA ALA A 862 12.40 -29.06 -24.16
C ALA A 862 12.22 -30.18 -23.12
N SER A 863 12.40 -29.87 -21.83
CA SER A 863 12.19 -30.82 -20.73
C SER A 863 10.74 -31.26 -20.59
N ALA A 864 9.79 -30.35 -20.81
CA ALA A 864 8.36 -30.62 -20.82
C ALA A 864 7.92 -31.43 -22.05
N LYS A 865 8.76 -31.49 -23.11
CA LYS A 865 8.44 -32.03 -24.43
C LYS A 865 7.23 -31.30 -25.06
N VAL A 866 7.18 -29.98 -24.87
CA VAL A 866 6.10 -29.10 -25.33
C VAL A 866 6.71 -28.05 -26.25
N SER A 867 6.11 -27.82 -27.42
CA SER A 867 6.55 -26.74 -28.32
C SER A 867 5.93 -25.40 -27.93
N VAL A 868 6.53 -24.31 -28.40
CA VAL A 868 6.02 -22.94 -28.21
C VAL A 868 4.54 -22.81 -28.64
N LYS A 869 4.14 -23.53 -29.69
CA LYS A 869 2.78 -23.51 -30.25
C LYS A 869 1.75 -24.22 -29.37
N ASP A 870 2.19 -25.17 -28.55
CA ASP A 870 1.34 -25.95 -27.65
C ASP A 870 1.01 -25.20 -26.34
N ILE A 871 1.77 -24.14 -26.04
CA ILE A 871 1.46 -23.25 -24.92
C ILE A 871 0.21 -22.47 -25.26
N HIS A 872 -0.81 -22.58 -24.44
CA HIS A 872 -2.07 -21.85 -24.61
C HIS A 872 -1.93 -20.44 -24.07
N GLU A 873 -1.32 -20.29 -22.89
CA GLU A 873 -1.21 -19.00 -22.19
C GLU A 873 0.14 -18.84 -21.48
N VAL A 874 0.62 -17.60 -21.43
CA VAL A 874 1.87 -17.21 -20.73
C VAL A 874 1.48 -16.32 -19.56
N VAL A 875 1.88 -16.67 -18.34
CA VAL A 875 1.55 -15.97 -17.10
C VAL A 875 2.83 -15.35 -16.53
N LEU A 876 2.81 -14.04 -16.29
CA LEU A 876 3.93 -13.30 -15.72
C LEU A 876 3.78 -13.16 -14.21
N VAL A 877 4.84 -13.50 -13.47
CA VAL A 877 4.91 -13.43 -12.01
C VAL A 877 6.22 -12.75 -11.60
N GLY A 878 6.22 -12.06 -10.47
CA GLY A 878 7.41 -11.38 -9.96
C GLY A 878 7.62 -10.00 -10.58
N GLY A 879 7.99 -9.04 -9.72
CA GLY A 879 8.02 -7.62 -10.08
C GLY A 879 8.97 -7.24 -11.23
N SER A 880 9.99 -8.04 -11.53
CA SER A 880 10.91 -7.74 -12.65
C SER A 880 10.33 -8.09 -14.03
N THR A 881 9.21 -8.82 -14.10
CA THR A 881 8.44 -9.01 -15.36
C THR A 881 7.76 -7.73 -15.85
N ARG A 882 7.81 -6.65 -15.06
CA ARG A 882 7.40 -5.30 -15.46
C ARG A 882 8.34 -4.64 -16.46
N ILE A 883 9.59 -5.11 -16.58
CA ILE A 883 10.57 -4.55 -17.50
C ILE A 883 10.07 -4.72 -18.94
N PRO A 884 9.89 -3.63 -19.72
CA PRO A 884 9.33 -3.70 -21.07
C PRO A 884 10.08 -4.66 -22.00
N LYS A 885 11.42 -4.66 -21.94
CA LYS A 885 12.26 -5.56 -22.74
C LYS A 885 11.96 -7.03 -22.51
N VAL A 886 11.73 -7.42 -21.25
CA VAL A 886 11.40 -8.81 -20.89
C VAL A 886 10.07 -9.22 -21.51
N ARG A 887 9.05 -8.35 -21.47
CA ARG A 887 7.73 -8.61 -22.07
C ARG A 887 7.80 -8.73 -23.59
N ILE A 888 8.53 -7.81 -24.24
CA ILE A 888 8.73 -7.83 -25.70
C ILE A 888 9.44 -9.12 -26.10
N MET A 889 10.54 -9.46 -25.44
CA MET A 889 11.31 -10.67 -25.72
C MET A 889 10.49 -11.94 -25.53
N LEU A 890 9.62 -12.00 -24.52
CA LEU A 890 8.72 -13.13 -24.31
C LEU A 890 7.64 -13.22 -25.38
N ARG A 891 7.02 -12.10 -25.76
CA ARG A 891 6.04 -12.08 -26.85
C ARG A 891 6.66 -12.57 -28.16
N ASP A 892 7.87 -12.12 -28.48
CA ASP A 892 8.60 -12.53 -29.67
C ASP A 892 8.97 -14.03 -29.59
N PHE A 893 9.35 -14.52 -28.40
CA PHE A 893 9.64 -15.93 -28.16
C PHE A 893 8.41 -16.84 -28.32
N PHE A 894 7.20 -16.33 -28.07
CA PHE A 894 5.93 -17.04 -28.22
C PHE A 894 5.15 -16.66 -29.48
N ASP A 895 5.84 -16.34 -30.59
CA ASP A 895 5.26 -16.05 -31.91
C ASP A 895 4.16 -14.96 -31.88
N GLY A 896 4.37 -13.91 -31.09
CA GLY A 896 3.44 -12.77 -30.97
C GLY A 896 2.36 -12.95 -29.89
N LYS A 897 2.37 -14.05 -29.13
CA LYS A 897 1.41 -14.27 -28.06
C LYS A 897 1.63 -13.30 -26.90
N GLU A 898 0.60 -12.52 -26.57
CA GLU A 898 0.66 -11.56 -25.48
C GLU A 898 0.64 -12.27 -24.10
N PRO A 899 1.62 -11.99 -23.22
CA PRO A 899 1.61 -12.49 -21.84
C PRO A 899 0.46 -11.89 -21.03
N ARG A 900 -0.14 -12.69 -20.14
CA ARG A 900 -1.24 -12.23 -19.28
C ARG A 900 -0.76 -11.38 -18.12
N THR A 901 -1.55 -10.34 -17.84
CA THR A 901 -1.33 -9.32 -16.80
C THR A 901 -2.51 -9.22 -15.81
N SER A 902 -3.53 -10.09 -15.91
CA SER A 902 -4.76 -10.00 -15.12
C SER A 902 -4.58 -10.21 -13.62
N ILE A 903 -3.41 -10.68 -13.19
CA ILE A 903 -3.07 -10.90 -11.77
C ILE A 903 -1.89 -10.00 -11.45
N ASN A 904 -1.93 -9.33 -10.31
CA ASN A 904 -0.81 -8.55 -9.85
C ASN A 904 0.42 -9.48 -9.65
N PRO A 905 1.53 -9.27 -10.40
CA PRO A 905 2.68 -10.16 -10.36
C PRO A 905 3.38 -10.21 -8.99
N ASP A 906 3.22 -9.18 -8.14
CA ASP A 906 3.79 -9.17 -6.78
C ASP A 906 2.92 -9.89 -5.74
N GLU A 907 1.63 -10.13 -6.04
CA GLU A 907 0.66 -10.69 -5.08
C GLU A 907 0.25 -12.12 -5.45
N ALA A 908 0.44 -12.53 -6.71
CA ALA A 908 -0.02 -13.81 -7.26
C ALA A 908 0.43 -15.02 -6.42
N VAL A 909 1.68 -15.01 -5.97
CA VAL A 909 2.28 -16.09 -5.18
C VAL A 909 1.62 -16.21 -3.80
N ALA A 910 1.53 -15.11 -3.05
CA ALA A 910 0.86 -15.10 -1.75
C ALA A 910 -0.64 -15.42 -1.87
N TYR A 911 -1.26 -14.99 -2.97
CA TYR A 911 -2.66 -15.28 -3.26
C TYR A 911 -2.89 -16.79 -3.38
N GLY A 912 -2.08 -17.47 -4.19
CA GLY A 912 -2.14 -18.93 -4.34
C GLY A 912 -1.82 -19.67 -3.04
N ALA A 913 -0.85 -19.17 -2.27
CA ALA A 913 -0.51 -19.73 -0.97
C ALA A 913 -1.68 -19.64 0.03
N ALA A 914 -2.43 -18.53 0.04
CA ALA A 914 -3.59 -18.35 0.92
C ALA A 914 -4.75 -19.28 0.55
N VAL A 915 -4.94 -19.54 -0.73
CA VAL A 915 -5.92 -20.52 -1.22
C VAL A 915 -5.53 -21.92 -0.74
N HIS A 916 -4.26 -22.29 -0.92
CA HIS A 916 -3.74 -23.58 -0.45
C HIS A 916 -3.86 -23.71 1.07
N ALA A 917 -3.57 -22.64 1.81
CA ALA A 917 -3.74 -22.56 3.26
C ALA A 917 -5.19 -22.82 3.71
N ALA A 918 -6.19 -22.28 2.99
CA ALA A 918 -7.59 -22.54 3.30
C ALA A 918 -8.01 -23.99 3.03
N MET A 919 -7.46 -24.63 2.00
CA MET A 919 -7.70 -26.05 1.73
C MET A 919 -7.21 -26.94 2.87
N LEU A 920 -6.01 -26.65 3.39
CA LEU A 920 -5.41 -27.40 4.50
C LEU A 920 -6.00 -27.03 5.87
N GLY A 921 -6.54 -25.80 6.00
CA GLY A 921 -7.06 -25.24 7.25
C GLY A 921 -8.42 -25.75 7.71
N GLY A 922 -9.11 -26.60 6.93
CA GLY A 922 -10.37 -27.25 7.32
C GLY A 922 -11.65 -26.44 7.07
N GLY A 923 -11.60 -25.42 6.20
CA GLY A 923 -12.78 -24.61 5.86
C GLY A 923 -13.73 -25.27 4.86
N GLY A 924 -14.54 -26.25 5.28
CA GLY A 924 -15.75 -26.70 4.57
C GLY A 924 -15.57 -27.52 3.27
N GLY A 925 -16.46 -28.49 3.06
CA GLY A 925 -16.39 -29.52 2.00
C GLY A 925 -16.53 -29.06 0.54
N GLU A 926 -16.77 -27.77 0.26
CA GLU A 926 -16.69 -27.22 -1.10
C GLU A 926 -15.25 -26.83 -1.50
N LEU A 927 -14.37 -26.52 -0.54
CA LEU A 927 -13.01 -26.02 -0.80
C LEU A 927 -11.97 -27.11 -1.11
N SER A 928 -12.17 -28.33 -0.58
CA SER A 928 -11.26 -29.46 -0.82
C SER A 928 -11.24 -29.94 -2.28
N ASN A 929 -12.28 -29.59 -3.06
CA ASN A 929 -12.39 -29.94 -4.47
C ASN A 929 -11.91 -28.82 -5.42
N LEU A 930 -11.45 -27.67 -4.90
CA LEU A 930 -11.10 -26.50 -5.72
C LEU A 930 -9.77 -26.64 -6.48
N VAL A 931 -8.79 -27.37 -5.96
CA VAL A 931 -7.48 -27.56 -6.62
C VAL A 931 -6.91 -28.92 -6.25
N LYS A 932 -6.54 -29.73 -7.25
CA LYS A 932 -5.62 -30.87 -7.06
C LYS A 932 -4.30 -30.56 -7.73
N LEU A 933 -3.23 -30.67 -6.97
CA LEU A 933 -1.90 -30.31 -7.41
C LEU A 933 -0.98 -31.52 -7.45
N LYS A 934 -0.26 -31.66 -8.58
CA LYS A 934 0.82 -32.62 -8.77
C LYS A 934 2.08 -31.86 -9.16
N ASP A 935 2.93 -31.62 -8.17
CA ASP A 935 4.23 -30.97 -8.36
C ASP A 935 5.32 -31.99 -8.72
N VAL A 936 6.54 -31.56 -9.02
CA VAL A 936 7.65 -32.42 -9.48
C VAL A 936 9.00 -32.10 -8.83
N THR A 937 9.94 -33.04 -8.85
CA THR A 937 11.32 -32.82 -8.40
C THR A 937 12.08 -31.85 -9.34
N PRO A 938 12.80 -30.83 -8.84
CA PRO A 938 13.50 -29.88 -9.73
C PRO A 938 14.80 -30.43 -10.32
N LEU A 939 15.49 -31.30 -9.57
CA LEU A 939 16.78 -31.91 -9.92
C LEU A 939 16.77 -33.40 -9.58
N SER A 940 17.58 -34.17 -10.30
CA SER A 940 17.78 -35.59 -10.09
C SER A 940 18.43 -35.84 -8.73
N LEU A 941 17.93 -36.86 -8.02
CA LEU A 941 18.45 -37.33 -6.73
C LEU A 941 19.07 -38.70 -6.89
N GLY A 942 20.25 -38.89 -6.32
CA GLY A 942 21.00 -40.12 -6.49
C GLY A 942 22.09 -40.31 -5.45
N ILE A 943 22.90 -41.34 -5.65
CA ILE A 943 24.00 -41.69 -4.75
C ILE A 943 25.35 -41.61 -5.45
N ARG A 944 26.42 -41.47 -4.66
CA ARG A 944 27.80 -41.66 -5.13
C ARG A 944 28.11 -43.14 -5.30
N CYS A 945 28.50 -43.51 -6.50
CA CYS A 945 29.12 -44.81 -6.81
C CYS A 945 30.65 -44.72 -6.79
N GLU A 946 31.32 -45.85 -6.94
CA GLU A 946 32.77 -45.94 -7.05
C GLU A 946 33.31 -45.01 -8.16
N GLY A 947 34.51 -44.44 -7.95
CA GLY A 947 35.10 -43.46 -8.87
C GLY A 947 34.49 -42.05 -8.80
N GLY A 948 33.60 -41.76 -7.85
CA GLY A 948 32.96 -40.44 -7.73
C GLY A 948 31.87 -40.19 -8.78
N ILE A 949 31.31 -41.26 -9.35
CA ILE A 949 30.25 -41.21 -10.36
C ILE A 949 28.90 -40.98 -9.67
N PHE A 950 28.10 -40.07 -10.21
CA PHE A 950 26.73 -39.84 -9.75
C PHE A 950 25.77 -40.82 -10.44
N SER A 951 25.03 -41.61 -9.65
CA SER A 951 24.01 -42.52 -10.16
C SER A 951 22.61 -42.05 -9.75
N PRO A 952 21.80 -41.51 -10.68
CA PRO A 952 20.47 -41.03 -10.36
C PRO A 952 19.54 -42.21 -10.01
N VAL A 953 18.70 -41.99 -8.99
CA VAL A 953 17.65 -42.90 -8.50
C VAL A 953 16.28 -42.30 -8.76
N VAL A 954 16.09 -41.02 -8.45
CA VAL A 954 14.90 -40.24 -8.80
C VAL A 954 15.32 -39.22 -9.87
N PRO A 955 14.87 -39.36 -11.13
CA PRO A 955 15.14 -38.36 -12.15
C PRO A 955 14.47 -37.01 -11.82
N ARG A 956 15.00 -35.91 -12.36
CA ARG A 956 14.30 -34.61 -12.34
C ARG A 956 12.92 -34.70 -13.02
N ASN A 957 12.03 -33.79 -12.67
CA ASN A 957 10.64 -33.71 -13.08
C ASN A 957 9.79 -34.95 -12.71
N THR A 958 10.20 -35.71 -11.68
CA THR A 958 9.40 -36.83 -11.17
C THR A 958 8.25 -36.29 -10.30
N PRO A 959 6.98 -36.67 -10.54
CA PRO A 959 5.85 -36.21 -9.72
C PRO A 959 6.01 -36.53 -8.23
N ILE A 960 5.68 -35.58 -7.35
CA ILE A 960 5.71 -35.75 -5.89
C ILE A 960 4.29 -35.72 -5.30
N PRO A 961 4.01 -36.49 -4.22
CA PRO A 961 4.90 -37.41 -3.52
C PRO A 961 5.22 -38.68 -4.35
N CYS A 962 6.43 -39.24 -4.18
CA CYS A 962 6.82 -40.47 -4.88
C CYS A 962 7.74 -41.37 -4.05
N THR A 963 7.82 -42.64 -4.46
CA THR A 963 8.81 -43.60 -3.97
C THR A 963 9.48 -44.27 -5.17
N MET A 964 10.81 -44.17 -5.26
CA MET A 964 11.62 -44.83 -6.29
C MET A 964 12.62 -45.79 -5.64
N ARG A 965 12.91 -46.90 -6.32
CA ARG A 965 13.89 -47.89 -5.86
C ARG A 965 14.90 -48.20 -6.96
N LYS A 966 16.17 -48.32 -6.59
CA LYS A 966 17.24 -48.80 -7.46
C LYS A 966 18.14 -49.76 -6.71
N THR A 967 18.45 -50.89 -7.33
CA THR A 967 19.31 -51.92 -6.74
C THR A 967 20.76 -51.67 -7.12
N PHE A 968 21.65 -51.73 -6.13
CA PHE A 968 23.10 -51.62 -6.28
C PHE A 968 23.80 -52.90 -5.78
N THR A 969 25.08 -53.05 -6.08
CA THR A 969 25.94 -54.09 -5.52
C THR A 969 27.02 -53.47 -4.66
N LYS A 970 27.64 -54.24 -3.75
CA LYS A 970 28.77 -53.72 -2.97
C LYS A 970 29.99 -53.45 -3.88
N PRO A 971 30.85 -52.47 -3.55
CA PRO A 971 31.91 -52.01 -4.46
C PRO A 971 33.06 -53.02 -4.63
N PHE A 972 33.46 -53.72 -3.57
CA PHE A 972 34.54 -54.72 -3.64
C PHE A 972 34.31 -55.89 -2.67
N GLU A 973 35.00 -57.01 -2.90
CA GLU A 973 34.75 -58.29 -2.23
C GLU A 973 34.98 -58.24 -0.71
N ALA A 974 36.02 -57.53 -0.25
CA ALA A 974 36.33 -57.39 1.17
C ALA A 974 35.45 -56.37 1.93
N ALA A 975 34.53 -55.65 1.26
CA ALA A 975 33.69 -54.65 1.92
C ALA A 975 32.73 -55.32 2.92
N THR A 976 32.86 -54.97 4.21
CA THR A 976 31.95 -55.39 5.30
C THR A 976 30.82 -54.38 5.52
N SER A 977 30.92 -53.18 4.95
CA SER A 977 29.88 -52.16 4.93
C SER A 977 29.96 -51.30 3.67
N VAL A 978 28.86 -50.63 3.34
CA VAL A 978 28.75 -49.69 2.21
C VAL A 978 28.29 -48.33 2.73
N VAL A 979 29.00 -47.27 2.33
CA VAL A 979 28.64 -45.87 2.65
C VAL A 979 27.80 -45.31 1.51
N PHE A 980 26.54 -45.00 1.79
CA PHE A 980 25.65 -44.28 0.89
C PHE A 980 25.80 -42.79 1.14
N ARG A 981 26.14 -42.00 0.11
CA ARG A 981 26.19 -40.54 0.17
C ARG A 981 25.29 -39.96 -0.91
N VAL A 982 24.37 -39.09 -0.52
CA VAL A 982 23.28 -38.61 -1.38
C VAL A 982 23.61 -37.26 -2.01
N PHE A 983 23.37 -37.15 -3.32
CA PHE A 983 23.62 -35.95 -4.11
C PHE A 983 22.38 -35.53 -4.89
N GLN A 984 22.32 -34.24 -5.22
CA GLN A 984 21.31 -33.65 -6.09
C GLN A 984 21.98 -32.90 -7.25
N GLY A 985 21.59 -33.17 -8.49
CA GLY A 985 22.10 -32.49 -9.68
C GLY A 985 22.09 -33.35 -10.94
N GLU A 986 22.51 -32.76 -12.07
CA GLU A 986 22.47 -33.40 -13.40
C GLU A 986 23.85 -33.77 -13.95
N ARG A 987 24.92 -33.50 -13.20
CA ARG A 987 26.30 -33.73 -13.67
C ARG A 987 26.69 -35.19 -13.47
N PRO A 988 27.53 -35.77 -14.34
CA PRO A 988 27.93 -37.18 -14.23
C PRO A 988 28.86 -37.46 -13.04
N LEU A 989 29.59 -36.46 -12.54
CA LEU A 989 30.52 -36.59 -11.41
C LEU A 989 29.94 -35.92 -10.16
N THR A 990 30.04 -36.59 -9.00
CA THR A 990 29.47 -36.09 -7.75
C THR A 990 30.10 -34.78 -7.26
N LYS A 991 31.36 -34.52 -7.63
CA LYS A 991 32.06 -33.25 -7.27
C LYS A 991 31.42 -32.01 -7.90
N ASP A 992 30.68 -32.18 -9.00
CA ASP A 992 30.02 -31.10 -9.74
C ASP A 992 28.51 -31.04 -9.39
N ASN A 993 28.02 -31.91 -8.51
CA ASN A 993 26.65 -31.93 -8.02
C ASN A 993 26.57 -31.43 -6.58
N HIS A 994 25.36 -31.03 -6.15
CA HIS A 994 25.16 -30.59 -4.78
C HIS A 994 25.17 -31.79 -3.83
N ASP A 995 26.14 -31.81 -2.93
CA ASP A 995 26.19 -32.78 -1.85
C ASP A 995 25.15 -32.42 -0.79
N LEU A 996 24.16 -33.29 -0.59
CA LEU A 996 23.12 -33.06 0.42
C LEU A 996 23.64 -33.27 1.85
N ARG A 997 24.91 -33.69 2.02
CA ARG A 997 25.54 -34.04 3.29
C ARG A 997 24.75 -35.10 4.08
N LYS A 998 24.04 -35.96 3.34
CA LYS A 998 23.31 -37.11 3.89
C LYS A 998 24.15 -38.35 3.59
N GLU A 999 24.78 -38.93 4.61
CA GLU A 999 25.48 -40.20 4.49
C GLU A 999 25.08 -41.21 5.55
N PHE A 1000 25.14 -42.49 5.21
CA PHE A 1000 24.91 -43.57 6.15
C PHE A 1000 25.65 -44.85 5.76
N VAL A 1001 25.91 -45.69 6.75
CA VAL A 1001 26.67 -46.92 6.59
C VAL A 1001 25.72 -48.10 6.74
N LEU A 1002 25.67 -48.96 5.72
CA LEU A 1002 24.94 -50.22 5.74
C LEU A 1002 25.95 -51.37 5.88
N PRO A 1003 25.92 -52.15 6.97
CA PRO A 1003 26.66 -53.41 7.03
C PRO A 1003 26.16 -54.39 5.95
N VAL A 1004 27.07 -55.06 5.24
CA VAL A 1004 26.73 -55.98 4.14
C VAL A 1004 27.30 -57.38 4.36
N SER A 1005 26.77 -58.40 3.69
CA SER A 1005 27.28 -59.77 3.83
C SER A 1005 28.70 -59.91 3.24
N PRO A 1006 29.53 -60.79 3.81
CA PRO A 1006 30.85 -61.13 3.28
C PRO A 1006 30.75 -62.09 2.06
N LEU A 1007 29.77 -61.90 1.18
CA LEU A 1007 29.59 -62.66 -0.07
C LEU A 1007 30.19 -61.89 -1.26
N PRO A 1008 30.54 -62.51 -2.39
CA PRO A 1008 31.04 -61.77 -3.56
C PRO A 1008 30.09 -60.65 -4.03
N PRO A 1009 30.57 -59.55 -4.65
CA PRO A 1009 29.73 -58.40 -5.03
C PRO A 1009 28.48 -58.73 -5.84
N LYS A 1010 28.58 -59.72 -6.73
CA LYS A 1010 27.48 -60.21 -7.56
C LYS A 1010 26.31 -60.82 -6.78
N ASP A 1011 26.59 -61.32 -5.57
CA ASP A 1011 25.64 -62.04 -4.72
C ASP A 1011 25.05 -61.14 -3.61
N VAL A 1012 25.49 -59.87 -3.53
CA VAL A 1012 25.01 -58.87 -2.55
C VAL A 1012 24.22 -57.78 -3.29
N HIS A 1013 22.89 -57.82 -3.15
CA HIS A 1013 21.98 -56.82 -3.73
C HIS A 1013 21.48 -55.84 -2.68
N LEU A 1014 21.74 -54.55 -2.90
CA LEU A 1014 21.39 -53.44 -2.02
C LEU A 1014 20.24 -52.64 -2.65
N ASP A 1015 19.03 -52.86 -2.15
CA ASP A 1015 17.83 -52.14 -2.60
C ASP A 1015 17.80 -50.77 -1.92
N CYS A 1016 18.07 -49.70 -2.68
CA CYS A 1016 18.05 -48.33 -2.19
C CYS A 1016 16.74 -47.64 -2.59
N GLU A 1017 15.99 -47.17 -1.60
CA GLU A 1017 14.68 -46.53 -1.74
C GLU A 1017 14.76 -45.04 -1.41
N PHE A 1018 14.22 -44.20 -2.30
CA PHE A 1018 14.08 -42.75 -2.14
C PHE A 1018 12.58 -42.44 -2.02
N VAL A 1019 12.16 -41.88 -0.89
CA VAL A 1019 10.78 -41.45 -0.61
C VAL A 1019 10.76 -39.92 -0.53
N ILE A 1020 9.95 -39.28 -1.35
CA ILE A 1020 9.76 -37.83 -1.39
C ILE A 1020 8.30 -37.53 -1.03
N ASP A 1021 8.07 -36.68 -0.03
CA ASP A 1021 6.72 -36.32 0.43
C ASP A 1021 6.10 -35.13 -0.34
N GLY A 1022 4.95 -34.65 0.12
CA GLY A 1022 4.23 -33.54 -0.51
C GLY A 1022 4.89 -32.16 -0.34
N ASP A 1023 5.76 -31.99 0.67
CA ASP A 1023 6.57 -30.77 0.87
C ASP A 1023 7.85 -30.80 -0.01
N GLY A 1024 8.12 -31.94 -0.65
CA GLY A 1024 9.34 -32.21 -1.40
C GLY A 1024 10.50 -32.74 -0.57
N LEU A 1025 10.26 -33.13 0.69
CA LEU A 1025 11.31 -33.58 1.62
C LEU A 1025 11.72 -35.04 1.37
N LEU A 1026 13.03 -35.31 1.39
CA LEU A 1026 13.62 -36.60 1.00
C LEU A 1026 13.99 -37.49 2.20
N THR A 1027 13.47 -38.72 2.20
CA THR A 1027 13.91 -39.86 3.03
C THR A 1027 14.58 -40.94 2.18
N VAL A 1028 15.78 -41.39 2.56
CA VAL A 1028 16.53 -42.45 1.83
C VAL A 1028 16.73 -43.68 2.72
N ARG A 1029 16.43 -44.87 2.19
CA ARG A 1029 16.58 -46.15 2.90
C ARG A 1029 17.42 -47.10 2.05
N ALA A 1030 18.20 -47.99 2.67
CA ALA A 1030 18.82 -49.09 1.94
C ALA A 1030 18.69 -50.42 2.70
N THR A 1031 18.42 -51.49 1.97
CA THR A 1031 18.26 -52.83 2.55
C THR A 1031 19.00 -53.86 1.72
N GLU A 1032 19.75 -54.75 2.38
CA GLU A 1032 20.35 -55.91 1.72
C GLU A 1032 19.28 -57.00 1.53
N ARG A 1033 19.07 -57.44 0.28
CA ARG A 1033 18.06 -58.46 -0.04
C ARG A 1033 18.47 -59.81 0.57
N GLY A 1034 17.54 -60.46 1.28
CA GLY A 1034 17.72 -61.81 1.84
C GLY A 1034 18.23 -61.86 3.29
N ARG A 1035 18.90 -60.81 3.80
CA ARG A 1035 19.43 -60.79 5.17
C ARG A 1035 18.46 -60.20 6.21
N GLY A 1036 17.42 -59.47 5.77
CA GLY A 1036 16.45 -58.81 6.66
C GLY A 1036 17.02 -57.65 7.51
N THR A 1037 18.34 -57.50 7.61
CA THR A 1037 19.00 -56.31 8.17
C THR A 1037 18.73 -55.11 7.27
N SER A 1038 17.92 -54.18 7.77
CA SER A 1038 17.68 -52.87 7.16
C SER A 1038 18.55 -51.82 7.84
N GLY A 1039 19.39 -51.16 7.05
CA GLY A 1039 20.00 -49.89 7.43
C GLY A 1039 19.10 -48.79 6.90
N HIS A 1040 18.17 -48.32 7.72
CA HIS A 1040 17.44 -47.11 7.39
C HIS A 1040 18.17 -45.93 8.00
N VAL A 1041 18.37 -44.88 7.21
CA VAL A 1041 18.50 -43.55 7.78
C VAL A 1041 17.21 -42.84 7.45
N THR A 1042 16.32 -42.78 8.45
CA THR A 1042 15.48 -41.59 8.54
C THR A 1042 16.49 -40.47 8.65
N VAL A 1043 16.53 -39.60 7.64
CA VAL A 1043 17.43 -38.44 7.60
C VAL A 1043 17.14 -37.66 8.88
N ASN A 1044 17.90 -37.93 9.94
CA ASN A 1044 17.72 -37.28 11.21
C ASN A 1044 18.57 -36.00 11.11
N PRO A 1045 18.02 -34.81 11.31
CA PRO A 1045 18.56 -33.53 10.80
C PRO A 1045 19.88 -33.04 11.42
N LYS A 1046 20.65 -33.90 12.09
CA LYS A 1046 21.65 -33.48 13.07
C LYS A 1046 22.93 -32.89 12.48
N GLU A 1047 23.16 -32.98 11.17
CA GLU A 1047 24.29 -32.31 10.52
C GLU A 1047 23.80 -31.17 9.61
N GLY A 1048 23.44 -30.06 10.24
CA GLY A 1048 23.17 -28.79 9.57
C GLY A 1048 21.84 -28.14 9.93
N ALA A 1049 20.89 -28.88 10.52
CA ALA A 1049 19.71 -28.27 11.15
C ALA A 1049 20.03 -27.87 12.59
N LEU A 1050 19.39 -26.81 13.05
CA LEU A 1050 19.46 -26.34 14.43
C LEU A 1050 19.01 -27.46 15.37
N SER A 1051 19.80 -27.79 16.39
CA SER A 1051 19.34 -28.71 17.43
C SER A 1051 18.14 -28.12 18.17
N GLU A 1052 17.33 -28.93 18.85
CA GLU A 1052 16.24 -28.38 19.67
C GLU A 1052 16.75 -27.36 20.71
N GLN A 1053 17.99 -27.56 21.20
CA GLN A 1053 18.66 -26.59 22.07
C GLN A 1053 19.07 -25.32 21.31
N ASP A 1054 19.62 -25.41 20.10
CA ASP A 1054 19.93 -24.22 19.28
C ASP A 1054 18.65 -23.42 18.95
N VAL A 1055 17.57 -24.10 18.57
CA VAL A 1055 16.26 -23.48 18.33
C VAL A 1055 15.76 -22.80 19.60
N LYS A 1056 15.88 -23.45 20.76
CA LYS A 1056 15.50 -22.88 22.05
C LYS A 1056 16.36 -21.65 22.40
N ASP A 1057 17.67 -21.72 22.23
CA ASP A 1057 18.60 -20.61 22.46
C ASP A 1057 18.30 -19.42 21.52
N MET A 1058 17.90 -19.69 20.28
CA MET A 1058 17.52 -18.67 19.28
C MET A 1058 16.15 -18.05 19.60
N ILE A 1059 15.17 -18.85 20.04
CA ILE A 1059 13.89 -18.36 20.57
C ILE A 1059 14.12 -17.51 21.81
N GLU A 1060 14.93 -17.98 22.77
CA GLU A 1060 15.30 -17.23 23.98
C GLU A 1060 16.06 -15.93 23.63
N ARG A 1061 16.90 -15.92 22.59
CA ARG A 1061 17.56 -14.71 22.09
C ARG A 1061 16.54 -13.73 21.49
N ALA A 1062 15.59 -14.23 20.67
CA ALA A 1062 14.52 -13.42 20.10
C ALA A 1062 13.56 -12.88 21.19
N GLU A 1063 13.32 -13.65 22.26
CA GLU A 1063 12.57 -13.22 23.43
C GLU A 1063 13.35 -12.25 24.31
N ARG A 1064 14.68 -12.40 24.42
CA ARG A 1064 15.56 -11.46 25.14
C ARG A 1064 15.57 -10.09 24.47
N LEU A 1065 15.66 -10.03 23.14
CA LEU A 1065 15.52 -8.78 22.39
C LEU A 1065 14.15 -8.15 22.68
N LYS A 1066 13.07 -8.93 22.66
CA LYS A 1066 11.71 -8.48 23.03
C LYS A 1066 11.59 -8.03 24.49
N HIS A 1067 12.29 -8.69 25.41
CA HIS A 1067 12.29 -8.35 26.83
C HIS A 1067 13.11 -7.09 27.10
N LEU A 1068 14.19 -6.84 26.35
CA LEU A 1068 14.90 -5.56 26.35
C LEU A 1068 13.96 -4.44 25.85
N ASP A 1069 13.20 -4.68 24.77
CA ASP A 1069 12.16 -3.74 24.31
C ASP A 1069 11.12 -3.43 25.41
N ALA A 1070 10.69 -4.47 26.14
CA ALA A 1070 9.73 -4.33 27.24
C ALA A 1070 10.32 -3.66 28.49
N LEU A 1071 11.59 -3.91 28.82
CA LEU A 1071 12.28 -3.31 29.96
C LEU A 1071 12.62 -1.84 29.71
N ASP A 1072 13.00 -1.50 28.48
CA ASP A 1072 13.25 -0.11 28.10
C ASP A 1072 11.94 0.67 27.99
N LEU A 1073 10.82 0.01 27.60
CA LEU A 1073 9.47 0.56 27.78
C LEU A 1073 9.13 0.79 29.27
N GLN A 1074 9.48 -0.15 30.15
CA GLN A 1074 9.22 -0.04 31.60
C GLN A 1074 10.11 1.01 32.28
N ARG A 1075 11.40 1.12 31.88
CA ARG A 1075 12.34 2.17 32.30
C ARG A 1075 11.91 3.55 31.78
N ALA A 1076 11.41 3.63 30.54
CA ALA A 1076 10.82 4.85 30.03
C ALA A 1076 9.57 5.25 30.85
N GLN A 1077 8.72 4.28 31.21
CA GLN A 1077 7.56 4.51 32.09
C GLN A 1077 7.95 4.93 33.52
N GLU A 1078 9.04 4.38 34.06
CA GLU A 1078 9.55 4.67 35.40
C GLU A 1078 10.30 6.01 35.46
N ALA A 1079 11.08 6.34 34.43
CA ALA A 1079 11.68 7.66 34.23
C ALA A 1079 10.60 8.75 34.12
N VAL A 1080 9.50 8.46 33.42
CA VAL A 1080 8.31 9.35 33.38
C VAL A 1080 7.64 9.48 34.76
N ARG A 1081 7.52 8.40 35.54
CA ARG A 1081 7.01 8.46 36.93
C ARG A 1081 7.90 9.28 37.86
N LEU A 1082 9.23 9.20 37.70
CA LEU A 1082 10.20 9.96 38.50
C LEU A 1082 10.26 11.44 38.08
N LEU A 1083 10.13 11.75 36.78
CA LEU A 1083 9.97 13.12 36.26
C LEU A 1083 8.68 13.78 36.77
N ASN A 1084 7.61 13.00 36.98
CA ASN A 1084 6.34 13.48 37.56
C ASN A 1084 6.37 13.65 39.08
N ARG A 1085 7.50 13.39 39.77
CA ARG A 1085 7.64 13.44 41.24
C ARG A 1085 8.61 14.51 41.76
N ALA A 1086 8.94 15.52 40.96
CA ALA A 1086 9.68 16.68 41.46
C ALA A 1086 8.82 17.49 42.47
N PRO A 1087 9.36 17.87 43.65
CA PRO A 1087 8.59 18.59 44.66
C PRO A 1087 8.31 20.02 44.21
N GLN A 1088 7.08 20.49 44.44
CA GLN A 1088 6.66 21.86 44.17
C GLN A 1088 7.58 22.86 44.90
N PRO A 1089 8.06 23.94 44.25
CA PRO A 1089 8.72 25.01 44.96
C PRO A 1089 7.68 25.76 45.81
N ALA A 1090 7.99 25.91 47.10
CA ALA A 1090 7.22 26.68 48.07
C ALA A 1090 7.03 28.14 47.59
N GLN A 1091 5.83 28.69 47.84
CA GLN A 1091 5.51 30.08 47.55
C GLN A 1091 6.44 31.04 48.32
N PRO A 1092 6.92 32.14 47.71
CA PRO A 1092 7.73 33.11 48.44
C PRO A 1092 6.81 34.08 49.20
N GLU A 1093 6.95 34.08 50.53
CA GLU A 1093 6.49 35.18 51.37
C GLU A 1093 7.33 36.44 51.11
N GLN A 1094 6.65 37.58 51.21
CA GLN A 1094 7.20 38.91 51.02
C GLN A 1094 8.26 39.27 52.08
N GLY A 1095 9.37 39.86 51.65
CA GLY A 1095 10.11 40.80 52.50
C GLY A 1095 11.63 40.79 52.36
N GLY A 1096 12.19 41.97 52.06
CA GLY A 1096 13.45 42.40 52.66
C GLY A 1096 14.73 42.24 51.83
N ARG A 1097 15.20 43.37 51.28
CA ARG A 1097 16.56 43.61 50.76
C ARG A 1097 17.67 43.09 51.69
N LYS A 1098 18.73 42.51 51.11
CA LYS A 1098 20.14 42.96 51.31
C LYS A 1098 21.11 42.32 50.31
N ARG A 1099 21.94 43.18 49.71
CA ARG A 1099 23.08 42.87 48.83
C ARG A 1099 24.15 42.05 49.55
N LYS A 1100 24.82 41.11 48.87
CA LYS A 1100 26.27 40.91 49.02
C LYS A 1100 26.91 40.24 47.78
N ARG A 1101 28.14 40.68 47.57
CA ARG A 1101 29.12 40.56 46.48
C ARG A 1101 29.76 39.17 46.35
N ILE A 1102 30.18 38.84 45.10
CA ILE A 1102 31.49 38.23 44.68
C ILE A 1102 31.67 36.73 45.10
N GLN A 1103 32.18 35.78 44.30
CA GLN A 1103 33.35 35.75 43.40
C GLN A 1103 33.27 34.56 42.42
N LYS A 1104 33.88 34.74 41.23
CA LYS A 1104 34.30 33.68 40.31
C LYS A 1104 35.35 32.78 40.95
N THR A 1105 35.34 31.48 40.62
CA THR A 1105 36.58 30.75 40.29
C THR A 1105 36.28 29.64 39.28
N TYR A 1106 37.09 29.65 38.23
CA TYR A 1106 37.32 28.76 37.08
C TYR A 1106 36.49 27.48 36.87
#